data_AF-A0A9D0Z632-F1
#
_entry.id   AF-A0A9D0Z632-F1
#
_cell.length_a   1.000
_cell.length_b   1.000
_cell.length_c   1.000
_cell.angle_alpha   90.00
_cell.angle_beta   90.00
_cell.angle_gamma   90.00
#
_symmetry.space_group_name_H-M   'P 1'
#
loop_
_entity.id
_entity.type
_entity.pdbx_description
1 polymer ?
#
loop_
_entity_poly.entity_id
_entity_poly.type
_entity_poly.pdbx_seq_one_letter_code
_entity_poly.pdbx_strand_id
1 'polypeptide(L)'
;MKRFTHLLIVVCLSVVIVAAMVLQSSACFTVLVGKDASETGRVMVTHNEDDGGRAMVDHGYVPPKDWPAGSVLPAEEGRAAIPQVSHTLGYYWSQLKPASGGYSNADAFYNDAGVLIVSNSNASSKVDTSDESRVTDGGIEYNLRRVLAERATSARHGVEICIDMVETWGYAPSGRAYTIADQNEAWMVQIISGKYYVAVRCPDDAVIVMPNHYTVHDLNLEGCVRGETIFYPDDLIDYAKEKGFYQETDGVFDFAKTFQAEGSYRSDGNTYRQYYGTEMLLNGTLPDSRPDDAEYPLWVKVEDGSITLERLMEVQSEHYEGTSEDAATDRAPGGNPHDTTLRRICTGTTDESLICVFDETPLTTTLWTAFGHPCELPYIPLHPLAGIPEEIDQMEDSSVEMANHLLPDASKALYEGSGWSKFKDFQTKVELTYSSSHEALDTLWAELVDGLMESNAQAVASAKASPSQAKDILAAAGQKATTDALNALEDFADEQIDEVAIQGTPVIPMYNENATVDLVFTAPAEGKPKEATLRFGLGMLNIRTTYITPVEGSLKALEEKAGESALYQVTFRVSDLIEKFGRYSAASGSYDYFLGGETDAGTQFTAMVLADVRLSPFADVATDAWYFDEVVYASVNNLMNGTGGRKFSPDTGTTRGMIVTMLYRLAGSPEVTVEDDAWYAEAQAWAKEQGISDGSNMEGAITREQLAAMLYRYAAMLELDVSATADLSGFADYAQISDYAADALEWANASGIVNGRGEKRLAPQEGATRAETAAMFMRFSELTKA
;
A
#
# COMPACT_ATOMS: atom_id res chain seq x y z
N MET A 1 -7.60 65.89 1.93
CA MET A 1 -6.82 65.04 1.01
C MET A 1 -7.27 63.60 1.25
N LYS A 2 -8.34 63.06 0.63
CA LYS A 2 -8.48 62.46 -0.72
C LYS A 2 -7.64 61.17 -0.97
N ARG A 3 -8.38 60.03 -1.03
CA ARG A 3 -8.30 58.85 -1.94
C ARG A 3 -7.19 57.79 -1.72
N PHE A 4 -7.56 56.52 -1.47
CA PHE A 4 -7.54 55.31 -2.38
C PHE A 4 -6.12 55.01 -2.94
N THR A 5 -5.50 53.82 -2.87
CA THR A 5 -5.87 52.50 -3.45
C THR A 5 -4.83 51.42 -3.03
N HIS A 6 -5.19 50.14 -3.22
CA HIS A 6 -4.46 48.87 -3.02
C HIS A 6 -2.98 48.75 -3.48
N LEU A 7 -2.23 47.81 -2.88
CA LEU A 7 -1.71 46.56 -3.52
C LEU A 7 -0.29 46.14 -3.01
N LEU A 8 -0.13 44.84 -2.64
CA LEU A 8 1.10 43.99 -2.67
C LEU A 8 2.26 44.33 -1.66
N ILE A 9 3.11 43.44 -1.08
CA ILE A 9 3.34 41.97 -1.07
C ILE A 9 4.52 41.65 -0.09
N VAL A 10 4.57 40.44 0.52
CA VAL A 10 5.78 39.63 0.91
C VAL A 10 6.66 40.15 2.08
N VAL A 11 7.19 39.38 3.06
CA VAL A 11 7.72 38.01 3.19
C VAL A 11 7.54 37.53 4.65
N CYS A 12 7.27 36.24 4.86
CA CYS A 12 7.90 35.33 5.85
C CYS A 12 6.94 34.18 6.14
N LEU A 13 6.79 33.26 5.18
CA LEU A 13 6.24 31.94 5.45
C LEU A 13 7.40 30.97 5.63
N SER A 14 7.44 30.40 6.82
CA SER A 14 8.26 29.29 7.25
C SER A 14 8.14 28.11 6.29
N VAL A 15 9.26 27.46 6.07
CA VAL A 15 9.40 26.16 5.39
C VAL A 15 8.45 25.16 6.03
N VAL A 16 7.39 24.77 5.31
CA VAL A 16 6.62 23.56 5.58
C VAL A 16 7.19 22.50 4.63
N ILE A 17 7.93 21.54 5.19
CA ILE A 17 8.25 20.29 4.50
C ILE A 17 6.92 19.53 4.42
N VAL A 18 6.26 19.55 3.27
CA VAL A 18 5.19 18.60 2.96
C VAL A 18 5.85 17.38 2.35
N ALA A 19 6.22 16.42 3.20
CA ALA A 19 6.33 15.04 2.76
C ALA A 19 4.96 14.66 2.19
N ALA A 20 4.92 14.17 0.96
CA ALA A 20 3.72 13.58 0.40
C ALA A 20 3.44 12.31 1.23
N MET A 21 2.65 12.46 2.28
CA MET A 21 1.97 11.36 2.91
C MET A 21 1.03 10.80 1.85
N VAL A 22 1.34 9.61 1.34
CA VAL A 22 0.28 8.63 1.13
C VAL A 22 -0.50 8.66 2.45
N LEU A 23 -1.79 9.00 2.41
CA LEU A 23 -2.65 8.81 3.58
C LEU A 23 -2.70 7.29 3.81
N GLN A 24 -1.67 6.76 4.46
CA GLN A 24 -1.70 5.45 5.07
C GLN A 24 -2.72 5.55 6.19
N SER A 25 -3.96 5.20 5.88
CA SER A 25 -4.98 5.01 6.91
C SER A 25 -4.70 3.68 7.59
N SER A 26 -3.67 3.62 8.42
CA SER A 26 -3.37 2.47 9.26
C SER A 26 -4.40 2.42 10.37
N ALA A 27 -5.31 1.46 10.30
CA ALA A 27 -6.43 1.45 11.23
C ALA A 27 -6.99 0.06 11.54
N CYS A 28 -6.10 -0.88 11.83
CA CYS A 28 -6.34 -2.27 12.25
C CYS A 28 -7.34 -2.42 13.43
N PHE A 29 -7.95 -3.59 13.61
CA PHE A 29 -8.91 -3.90 14.69
C PHE A 29 -8.64 -5.27 15.32
N THR A 30 -8.63 -5.35 16.66
CA THR A 30 -8.22 -6.59 17.36
C THR A 30 -9.13 -6.87 18.56
N VAL A 31 -9.49 -8.13 18.76
CA VAL A 31 -10.16 -8.63 19.96
C VAL A 31 -9.25 -9.64 20.68
N LEU A 32 -9.08 -9.48 21.99
CA LEU A 32 -8.43 -10.46 22.86
C LEU A 32 -9.51 -11.16 23.69
N VAL A 33 -9.48 -12.49 23.72
CA VAL A 33 -10.43 -13.31 24.48
C VAL A 33 -9.66 -14.10 25.54
N GLY A 34 -10.02 -13.89 26.80
CA GLY A 34 -9.51 -14.67 27.92
C GLY A 34 -9.85 -16.15 27.80
N LYS A 35 -9.02 -17.02 28.37
CA LYS A 35 -9.16 -18.46 28.21
C LYS A 35 -10.46 -19.05 28.78
N ASP A 36 -11.01 -18.45 29.84
CA ASP A 36 -12.27 -18.91 30.45
C ASP A 36 -13.47 -18.34 29.67
N ALA A 37 -13.31 -17.18 29.02
CA ALA A 37 -14.32 -16.59 28.12
C ALA A 37 -14.48 -17.36 26.79
N SER A 38 -13.40 -17.98 26.29
CA SER A 38 -13.40 -18.77 25.05
C SER A 38 -14.07 -20.13 25.21
N GLU A 39 -14.83 -20.56 24.20
CA GLU A 39 -15.41 -21.91 24.12
C GLU A 39 -14.35 -23.03 24.20
N THR A 40 -13.09 -22.73 23.86
CA THR A 40 -12.00 -23.71 23.80
C THR A 40 -11.30 -23.93 25.14
N GLY A 41 -11.57 -23.10 26.14
CA GLY A 41 -10.83 -23.07 27.41
C GLY A 41 -9.39 -22.56 27.27
N ARG A 42 -9.05 -21.92 26.14
CA ARG A 42 -7.76 -21.31 25.80
C ARG A 42 -7.98 -19.92 25.25
N VAL A 43 -6.93 -19.12 25.24
CA VAL A 43 -6.97 -17.79 24.63
C VAL A 43 -7.41 -17.87 23.17
N MET A 44 -8.13 -16.85 22.69
CA MET A 44 -8.32 -16.57 21.26
C MET A 44 -7.98 -15.11 20.99
N VAL A 45 -7.45 -14.82 19.80
CA VAL A 45 -7.12 -13.44 19.39
C VAL A 45 -7.56 -13.23 17.95
N THR A 46 -8.24 -12.12 17.67
CA THR A 46 -8.56 -11.68 16.31
C THR A 46 -7.68 -10.50 15.90
N HIS A 47 -7.49 -10.31 14.60
CA HIS A 47 -6.81 -9.14 14.03
C HIS A 47 -7.27 -8.90 12.59
N ASN A 48 -7.90 -7.76 12.32
CA ASN A 48 -8.00 -7.20 10.96
C ASN A 48 -6.77 -6.34 10.77
N GLU A 49 -5.91 -6.72 9.82
CA GLU A 49 -4.83 -5.88 9.35
C GLU A 49 -5.39 -4.91 8.32
N ASP A 50 -5.27 -3.62 8.62
CA ASP A 50 -5.84 -2.58 7.79
C ASP A 50 -4.80 -1.55 7.39
N ASP A 51 -4.44 -1.56 6.12
CA ASP A 51 -3.52 -0.60 5.54
C ASP A 51 -4.05 -0.07 4.21
N GLY A 52 -3.65 1.16 3.89
CA GLY A 52 -3.99 1.82 2.64
C GLY A 52 -2.87 1.73 1.61
N GLY A 53 -3.19 1.56 0.34
CA GLY A 53 -2.26 1.80 -0.77
C GLY A 53 -2.42 0.82 -1.95
N ARG A 54 -1.27 0.38 -2.46
CA ARG A 54 -1.13 -0.81 -3.30
C ARG A 54 -0.12 -1.73 -2.62
N ALA A 55 -0.59 -2.77 -1.96
CA ALA A 55 0.22 -3.71 -1.19
C ALA A 55 -0.14 -5.16 -1.52
N MET A 56 0.83 -6.05 -1.29
CA MET A 56 0.61 -7.50 -1.23
C MET A 56 0.74 -7.96 0.21
N VAL A 57 0.02 -9.02 0.59
CA VAL A 57 0.30 -9.76 1.83
C VAL A 57 1.03 -11.05 1.46
N ASP A 58 2.34 -11.07 1.70
CA ASP A 58 3.22 -12.22 1.51
C ASP A 58 3.16 -13.11 2.76
N HIS A 59 3.07 -14.42 2.58
CA HIS A 59 3.13 -15.39 3.67
C HIS A 59 4.35 -16.28 3.54
N GLY A 60 4.98 -16.58 4.67
CA GLY A 60 6.16 -17.44 4.69
C GLY A 60 6.52 -17.96 6.06
N TYR A 61 7.32 -19.03 6.08
CA TYR A 61 7.96 -19.51 7.29
C TYR A 61 9.44 -19.13 7.27
N VAL A 62 9.86 -18.36 8.27
CA VAL A 62 11.26 -18.03 8.51
C VAL A 62 11.86 -19.08 9.46
N PRO A 63 12.87 -19.84 9.03
CA PRO A 63 13.45 -20.88 9.87
C PRO A 63 14.29 -20.30 11.03
N PRO A 64 14.43 -21.05 12.15
CA PRO A 64 15.34 -20.67 13.22
C PRO A 64 16.78 -20.59 12.70
N LYS A 65 17.58 -19.68 13.26
CA LYS A 65 18.90 -19.37 12.72
C LYS A 65 19.92 -19.07 13.81
N ASP A 66 21.11 -19.62 13.63
CA ASP A 66 22.29 -19.22 14.39
C ASP A 66 22.93 -17.99 13.76
N TRP A 67 23.27 -17.00 14.58
CA TRP A 67 23.85 -15.74 14.14
C TRP A 67 25.30 -15.59 14.63
N PRO A 68 26.22 -15.11 13.77
CA PRO A 68 27.56 -14.73 14.20
C PRO A 68 27.54 -13.70 15.33
N ALA A 69 28.53 -13.76 16.20
CA ALA A 69 28.69 -12.75 17.25
C ALA A 69 28.83 -11.35 16.65
N GLY A 70 28.04 -10.39 17.15
CA GLY A 70 28.02 -9.02 16.66
C GLY A 70 27.06 -8.74 15.49
N SER A 71 26.26 -9.73 15.06
CA SER A 71 25.17 -9.49 14.11
C SER A 71 24.14 -8.51 14.68
N VAL A 72 23.50 -7.76 13.78
CA VAL A 72 22.42 -6.81 14.08
C VAL A 72 21.24 -7.06 13.15
N LEU A 73 20.04 -6.70 13.59
CA LEU A 73 18.84 -6.75 12.75
C LEU A 73 18.89 -5.60 11.72
N PRO A 74 18.47 -5.83 10.46
CA PRO A 74 18.17 -4.75 9.51
C PRO A 74 17.15 -3.77 10.11
N ALA A 75 17.27 -2.48 9.77
CA ALA A 75 16.37 -1.43 10.23
C ALA A 75 16.23 -0.33 9.17
N GLU A 76 15.17 0.46 9.25
CA GLU A 76 15.00 1.65 8.41
C GLU A 76 16.14 2.65 8.60
N GLU A 77 16.34 3.51 7.60
CA GLU A 77 17.35 4.56 7.68
C GLU A 77 17.12 5.46 8.91
N GLY A 78 18.16 5.63 9.72
CA GLY A 78 18.09 6.45 10.94
C GLY A 78 17.45 5.76 12.15
N ARG A 79 17.25 4.44 12.12
CA ARG A 79 16.76 3.64 13.26
C ARG A 79 17.85 2.85 13.97
N ALA A 80 17.53 2.42 15.19
CA ALA A 80 18.45 1.72 16.06
C ALA A 80 18.83 0.36 15.47
N ALA A 81 20.14 0.08 15.42
CA ALA A 81 20.66 -1.23 15.04
C ALA A 81 20.57 -2.20 16.22
N ILE A 82 19.51 -3.00 16.26
CA ILE A 82 19.23 -3.91 17.38
C ILE A 82 20.22 -5.08 17.36
N PRO A 83 20.99 -5.33 18.45
CA PRO A 83 21.87 -6.49 18.53
C PRO A 83 21.09 -7.80 18.39
N GLN A 84 21.61 -8.72 17.58
CA GLN A 84 20.99 -10.02 17.37
C GLN A 84 21.42 -11.02 18.45
N VAL A 85 20.51 -11.91 18.84
CA VAL A 85 20.79 -13.04 19.73
C VAL A 85 21.53 -14.15 18.97
N SER A 86 22.29 -14.99 19.67
CA SER A 86 23.08 -16.05 19.02
C SER A 86 22.23 -17.10 18.29
N HIS A 87 20.98 -17.29 18.72
CA HIS A 87 20.02 -18.22 18.14
C HIS A 87 18.63 -17.60 18.17
N THR A 88 17.93 -17.59 17.05
CA THR A 88 16.55 -17.12 16.91
C THR A 88 15.59 -18.28 16.72
N LEU A 89 14.38 -18.15 17.25
CA LEU A 89 13.25 -19.03 16.92
C LEU A 89 12.86 -18.87 15.44
N GLY A 90 12.27 -19.91 14.86
CA GLY A 90 11.53 -19.81 13.61
C GLY A 90 10.13 -19.27 13.85
N TYR A 91 9.52 -18.76 12.78
CA TYR A 91 8.19 -18.18 12.85
C TYR A 91 7.52 -18.13 11.48
N TYR A 92 6.19 -18.25 11.52
CA TYR A 92 5.32 -17.80 10.46
C TYR A 92 5.26 -16.27 10.43
N TRP A 93 5.25 -15.72 9.23
CA TRP A 93 5.18 -14.30 8.96
C TRP A 93 4.11 -14.03 7.89
N SER A 94 3.13 -13.20 8.23
CA SER A 94 2.23 -12.53 7.29
C SER A 94 2.73 -11.09 7.14
N GLN A 95 3.09 -10.73 5.91
CA GLN A 95 3.85 -9.53 5.58
C GLN A 95 3.10 -8.69 4.56
N LEU A 96 2.52 -7.58 5.00
CA LEU A 96 2.05 -6.53 4.12
C LEU A 96 3.25 -5.74 3.58
N LYS A 97 3.41 -5.81 2.26
CA LYS A 97 4.47 -5.16 1.51
C LYS A 97 3.88 -4.18 0.49
N PRO A 98 3.91 -2.87 0.78
CA PRO A 98 3.54 -1.86 -0.20
C PRO A 98 4.49 -1.84 -1.40
N ALA A 99 3.97 -1.52 -2.57
CA ALA A 99 4.74 -1.34 -3.80
C ALA A 99 5.86 -0.28 -3.67
N SER A 100 5.65 0.73 -2.82
CA SER A 100 6.60 1.81 -2.55
C SER A 100 7.77 1.42 -1.64
N GLY A 101 7.79 0.20 -1.11
CA GLY A 101 8.75 -0.29 -0.11
C GLY A 101 8.03 -0.86 1.11
N GLY A 102 8.67 -1.78 1.83
CA GLY A 102 8.13 -2.37 3.07
C GLY A 102 8.38 -1.52 4.32
N TYR A 103 7.58 -1.76 5.35
CA TYR A 103 7.84 -1.33 6.73
C TYR A 103 8.69 -2.38 7.43
N SER A 104 9.59 -2.09 8.37
CA SER A 104 10.40 -3.17 8.99
C SER A 104 9.55 -4.24 9.69
N ASN A 105 9.42 -5.40 9.06
CA ASN A 105 8.80 -6.62 9.60
C ASN A 105 7.34 -6.39 10.02
N ALA A 106 6.52 -6.03 9.02
CA ALA A 106 5.11 -5.72 9.18
C ALA A 106 4.25 -6.93 9.60
N ASP A 107 3.13 -6.58 10.25
CA ASP A 107 1.88 -7.28 10.60
C ASP A 107 1.92 -8.43 11.60
N ALA A 108 1.80 -9.68 11.16
CA ALA A 108 1.48 -10.81 12.03
C ALA A 108 2.57 -11.87 12.07
N PHE A 109 2.88 -12.32 13.29
CA PHE A 109 3.87 -13.36 13.54
C PHE A 109 3.29 -14.45 14.43
N TYR A 110 3.63 -15.70 14.14
CA TYR A 110 3.37 -16.83 15.01
C TYR A 110 4.61 -17.72 15.09
N ASN A 111 5.25 -17.79 16.26
CA ASN A 111 6.57 -18.41 16.37
C ASN A 111 6.54 -19.88 16.82
N ASP A 112 7.69 -20.55 16.72
CA ASP A 112 7.87 -21.97 17.11
C ASP A 112 7.53 -22.27 18.58
N ALA A 113 7.49 -21.25 19.44
CA ALA A 113 7.10 -21.36 20.85
C ALA A 113 5.60 -21.17 21.08
N GLY A 114 4.82 -20.89 20.04
CA GLY A 114 3.39 -20.68 20.12
C GLY A 114 2.99 -19.29 20.60
N VAL A 115 3.80 -18.27 20.31
CA VAL A 115 3.49 -16.87 20.62
C VAL A 115 3.00 -16.18 19.36
N LEU A 116 1.79 -15.62 19.42
CA LEU A 116 1.21 -14.73 18.43
C LEU A 116 1.60 -13.28 18.74
N ILE A 117 2.03 -12.54 17.72
CA ILE A 117 2.27 -11.11 17.77
C ILE A 117 1.52 -10.44 16.62
N VAL A 118 0.58 -9.56 16.98
CA VAL A 118 -0.11 -8.65 16.05
C VAL A 118 -0.10 -7.25 16.64
N SER A 119 -0.52 -6.24 15.88
CA SER A 119 -0.48 -4.87 16.38
C SER A 119 -1.47 -3.96 15.68
N ASN A 120 -1.97 -2.98 16.40
CA ASN A 120 -2.82 -1.95 15.85
C ASN A 120 -2.01 -0.68 15.74
N SER A 121 -2.16 0.05 14.64
CA SER A 121 -1.84 1.47 14.64
C SER A 121 -2.53 2.13 15.84
N ASN A 122 -1.92 3.15 16.42
CA ASN A 122 -2.51 3.84 17.56
C ASN A 122 -2.57 5.33 17.27
N ALA A 123 -3.56 6.00 17.84
CA ALA A 123 -3.74 7.44 17.73
C ALA A 123 -2.43 8.17 18.08
N SER A 124 -2.17 9.29 17.41
CA SER A 124 -1.00 10.10 17.67
C SER A 124 -0.92 10.47 19.15
N SER A 125 0.26 10.28 19.77
CA SER A 125 0.51 10.81 21.11
C SER A 125 0.81 12.31 21.07
N LYS A 126 0.72 12.97 22.23
CA LYS A 126 1.12 14.38 22.46
C LYS A 126 2.64 14.58 22.49
N VAL A 127 3.42 13.50 22.52
CA VAL A 127 4.89 13.58 22.57
C VAL A 127 5.41 14.11 21.24
N ASP A 128 6.29 15.13 21.30
CA ASP A 128 6.93 15.69 20.12
C ASP A 128 7.89 14.68 19.49
N THR A 129 7.51 14.12 18.34
CA THR A 129 8.33 13.13 17.63
C THR A 129 9.59 13.71 17.00
N SER A 130 9.71 15.04 16.91
CA SER A 130 10.93 15.71 16.44
C SER A 130 12.00 15.85 17.54
N ASP A 131 11.64 15.63 18.80
CA ASP A 131 12.58 15.58 19.91
C ASP A 131 13.34 14.23 19.91
N GLU A 132 14.55 14.24 19.35
CA GLU A 132 15.42 13.05 19.30
C GLU A 132 15.81 12.53 20.69
N SER A 133 15.77 13.36 21.73
CA SER A 133 16.17 12.95 23.09
C SER A 133 15.22 11.93 23.73
N ARG A 134 14.01 11.76 23.18
CA ARG A 134 13.02 10.78 23.66
C ARG A 134 13.38 9.33 23.32
N VAL A 135 14.27 9.11 22.35
CA VAL A 135 14.71 7.80 21.86
C VAL A 135 16.24 7.68 21.95
N THR A 136 16.76 6.47 21.81
CA THR A 136 18.19 6.18 21.71
C THR A 136 18.49 5.67 20.31
N ASP A 137 19.52 6.23 19.66
CA ASP A 137 19.96 5.90 18.30
C ASP A 137 18.81 5.83 17.27
N GLY A 138 17.86 6.77 17.38
CA GLY A 138 16.73 6.87 16.46
C GLY A 138 15.51 5.97 16.77
N GLY A 139 15.62 5.10 17.77
CA GLY A 139 14.54 4.25 18.28
C GLY A 139 14.32 2.94 17.50
N ILE A 140 13.52 2.03 18.07
CA ILE A 140 13.33 0.67 17.56
C ILE A 140 12.32 0.55 16.40
N GLU A 141 11.32 1.43 16.34
CA GLU A 141 10.25 1.39 15.33
C GLU A 141 9.63 -0.02 15.17
N TYR A 142 9.41 -0.51 13.95
CA TYR A 142 8.64 -1.71 13.65
C TYR A 142 9.42 -3.01 13.87
N ASN A 143 10.75 -2.93 14.04
CA ASN A 143 11.61 -4.07 14.42
C ASN A 143 11.18 -4.75 15.72
N LEU A 144 10.41 -4.07 16.57
CA LEU A 144 9.90 -4.64 17.81
C LEU A 144 9.16 -5.96 17.58
N ARG A 145 8.32 -6.10 16.53
CA ARG A 145 7.60 -7.36 16.25
C ARG A 145 8.54 -8.51 15.98
N ARG A 146 9.53 -8.28 15.12
CA ARG A 146 10.51 -9.30 14.77
C ARG A 146 11.35 -9.73 15.97
N VAL A 147 11.76 -8.79 16.81
CA VAL A 147 12.47 -9.11 18.06
C VAL A 147 11.62 -10.01 18.94
N LEU A 148 10.30 -9.76 19.03
CA LEU A 148 9.38 -10.63 19.76
C LEU A 148 9.25 -12.00 19.10
N ALA A 149 9.02 -12.06 17.80
CA ALA A 149 8.89 -13.31 17.05
C ALA A 149 10.13 -14.21 17.19
N GLU A 150 11.33 -13.63 17.09
CA GLU A 150 12.61 -14.34 17.14
C GLU A 150 13.00 -14.82 18.55
N ARG A 151 12.41 -14.26 19.63
CA ARG A 151 12.92 -14.43 21.02
C ARG A 151 11.89 -14.85 22.05
N ALA A 152 10.61 -14.52 21.87
CA ALA A 152 9.58 -14.77 22.87
C ALA A 152 9.25 -16.26 22.97
N THR A 153 9.19 -16.79 24.19
CA THR A 153 8.88 -18.21 24.48
C THR A 153 7.55 -18.41 25.20
N SER A 154 6.87 -17.31 25.53
CA SER A 154 5.51 -17.21 26.07
C SER A 154 5.04 -15.77 25.88
N ALA A 155 3.75 -15.52 26.02
CA ALA A 155 3.20 -14.17 25.98
C ALA A 155 3.80 -13.26 27.06
N ARG A 156 4.00 -13.82 28.27
CA ARG A 156 4.65 -13.14 29.40
C ARG A 156 6.07 -12.71 29.06
N HIS A 157 6.89 -13.64 28.57
CA HIS A 157 8.27 -13.36 28.14
C HIS A 157 8.30 -12.35 26.98
N GLY A 158 7.33 -12.41 26.06
CA GLY A 158 7.18 -11.41 25.00
C GLY A 158 6.93 -10.00 25.56
N VAL A 159 6.07 -9.84 26.57
CA VAL A 159 5.86 -8.54 27.23
C VAL A 159 7.14 -8.05 27.91
N GLU A 160 7.89 -8.92 28.56
CA GLU A 160 9.18 -8.56 29.18
C GLU A 160 10.21 -8.08 28.15
N ILE A 161 10.33 -8.78 27.01
CA ILE A 161 11.17 -8.34 25.89
C ILE A 161 10.68 -7.00 25.34
N CYS A 162 9.37 -6.83 25.17
CA CYS A 162 8.79 -5.59 24.67
C CYS A 162 9.17 -4.39 25.54
N ILE A 163 9.02 -4.55 26.85
CA ILE A 163 9.39 -3.56 27.86
C ILE A 163 10.88 -3.21 27.77
N ASP A 164 11.76 -4.22 27.81
CA ASP A 164 13.21 -4.03 27.75
C ASP A 164 13.63 -3.27 26.48
N MET A 165 13.06 -3.62 25.33
CA MET A 165 13.35 -2.95 24.06
C MET A 165 12.85 -1.50 24.03
N VAL A 166 11.63 -1.23 24.51
CA VAL A 166 11.05 0.12 24.55
C VAL A 166 11.80 1.01 25.54
N GLU A 167 12.18 0.51 26.72
CA GLU A 167 12.95 1.28 27.70
C GLU A 167 14.40 1.52 27.24
N THR A 168 14.99 0.56 26.53
CA THR A 168 16.36 0.70 25.99
C THR A 168 16.40 1.70 24.85
N TRP A 169 15.62 1.48 23.79
CA TRP A 169 15.74 2.22 22.53
C TRP A 169 14.69 3.32 22.37
N GLY A 170 13.54 3.20 23.02
CA GLY A 170 12.38 4.04 22.76
C GLY A 170 11.70 3.72 21.42
N TYR A 171 10.39 3.96 21.37
CA TYR A 171 9.56 3.79 20.19
C TYR A 171 9.56 5.08 19.36
N ALA A 172 10.07 5.01 18.14
CA ALA A 172 10.27 6.20 17.31
C ALA A 172 8.97 6.81 16.75
N PRO A 173 7.99 6.02 16.28
CA PRO A 173 6.71 6.56 15.81
C PRO A 173 5.88 7.21 16.93
N SER A 174 4.75 7.82 16.57
CA SER A 174 3.88 8.55 17.50
C SER A 174 3.25 7.65 18.57
N GLY A 175 3.02 6.37 18.26
CA GLY A 175 2.51 5.36 19.17
C GLY A 175 2.09 4.09 18.43
N ARG A 176 1.89 3.00 19.16
CA ARG A 176 1.36 1.72 18.63
C ARG A 176 0.78 0.89 19.78
N ALA A 177 -0.16 0.01 19.45
CA ALA A 177 -0.66 -0.99 20.39
C ALA A 177 -0.26 -2.39 19.89
N TYR A 178 0.29 -3.22 20.77
CA TYR A 178 0.69 -4.58 20.46
C TYR A 178 -0.18 -5.58 21.19
N THR A 179 -0.51 -6.67 20.53
CA THR A 179 -1.06 -7.87 21.16
C THR A 179 0.00 -8.94 21.17
N ILE A 180 0.28 -9.49 22.34
CA ILE A 180 1.21 -10.60 22.53
C ILE A 180 0.44 -11.70 23.27
N ALA A 181 0.27 -12.85 22.62
CA ALA A 181 -0.58 -13.92 23.15
C ALA A 181 0.02 -15.31 22.97
N ASP A 182 -0.31 -16.20 23.91
CA ASP A 182 -0.10 -17.64 23.83
C ASP A 182 -1.38 -18.35 24.30
N GLN A 183 -1.36 -19.69 24.38
CA GLN A 183 -2.54 -20.45 24.78
C GLN A 183 -3.11 -20.12 26.19
N ASN A 184 -2.32 -19.48 27.07
CA ASN A 184 -2.67 -19.21 28.46
C ASN A 184 -2.96 -17.73 28.74
N GLU A 185 -2.24 -16.80 28.09
CA GLU A 185 -2.39 -15.37 28.34
C GLU A 185 -2.43 -14.56 27.04
N ALA A 186 -3.27 -13.52 27.02
CA ALA A 186 -3.22 -12.47 26.01
C ALA A 186 -2.92 -11.12 26.67
N TRP A 187 -2.06 -10.33 26.05
CA TRP A 187 -1.60 -9.03 26.56
C TRP A 187 -1.79 -7.93 25.54
N MET A 188 -2.30 -6.79 25.99
CA MET A 188 -2.33 -5.55 25.23
C MET A 188 -1.24 -4.61 25.74
N VAL A 189 -0.38 -4.10 24.87
CA VAL A 189 0.67 -3.13 25.21
C VAL A 189 0.48 -1.86 24.40
N GLN A 190 0.05 -0.77 25.05
CA GLN A 190 -0.07 0.55 24.40
C GLN A 190 1.16 1.38 24.67
N ILE A 191 1.89 1.72 23.60
CA ILE A 191 3.17 2.43 23.63
C ILE A 191 2.96 3.84 23.06
N ILE A 192 3.50 4.84 23.76
CA ILE A 192 3.59 6.23 23.24
C ILE A 192 5.00 6.47 22.66
N SER A 193 5.19 7.53 21.89
CA SER A 193 6.52 7.88 21.39
C SER A 193 7.53 8.04 22.53
N GLY A 194 8.73 7.46 22.38
CA GLY A 194 9.75 7.40 23.43
C GLY A 194 9.66 6.12 24.27
N LYS A 195 9.93 6.22 25.57
CA LYS A 195 10.22 5.07 26.44
C LYS A 195 9.06 4.64 27.34
N TYR A 196 7.84 5.08 27.07
CA TYR A 196 6.70 4.93 27.96
C TYR A 196 5.59 4.10 27.33
N TYR A 197 4.93 3.30 28.16
CA TYR A 197 3.91 2.34 27.75
C TYR A 197 3.01 1.97 28.94
N VAL A 198 1.89 1.31 28.64
CA VAL A 198 1.12 0.51 29.60
C VAL A 198 0.85 -0.86 28.97
N ALA A 199 1.23 -1.93 29.66
CA ALA A 199 0.92 -3.31 29.29
C ALA A 199 -0.12 -3.88 30.25
N VAL A 200 -1.20 -4.47 29.73
CA VAL A 200 -2.27 -5.05 30.54
C VAL A 200 -2.62 -6.45 30.05
N ARG A 201 -2.78 -7.39 30.99
CA ARG A 201 -3.27 -8.74 30.71
C ARG A 201 -4.77 -8.71 30.49
N CYS A 202 -5.25 -9.40 29.47
CA CYS A 202 -6.67 -9.73 29.37
C CYS A 202 -7.05 -10.67 30.53
N PRO A 203 -8.07 -10.35 31.35
CA PRO A 203 -8.57 -11.28 32.36
C PRO A 203 -9.06 -12.59 31.73
N ASP A 204 -9.00 -13.69 32.49
CA ASP A 204 -9.34 -15.01 31.95
C ASP A 204 -10.84 -15.10 31.54
N ASP A 205 -11.73 -14.39 32.25
CA ASP A 205 -13.19 -14.37 32.07
C ASP A 205 -13.70 -13.14 31.29
N ALA A 206 -12.85 -12.50 30.48
CA ALA A 206 -13.17 -11.25 29.83
C ALA A 206 -12.67 -11.14 28.39
N VAL A 207 -13.15 -10.11 27.70
CA VAL A 207 -12.68 -9.70 26.37
C VAL A 207 -12.14 -8.27 26.39
N ILE A 208 -11.13 -7.98 25.58
CA ILE A 208 -10.66 -6.62 25.27
C ILE A 208 -10.91 -6.35 23.79
N VAL A 209 -11.60 -5.25 23.48
CA VAL A 209 -11.80 -4.76 22.11
C VAL A 209 -10.88 -3.57 21.87
N MET A 210 -9.94 -3.72 20.95
CA MET A 210 -8.88 -2.74 20.70
C MET A 210 -9.00 -2.12 19.29
N PRO A 211 -9.47 -0.87 19.20
CA PRO A 211 -9.38 -0.07 17.98
C PRO A 211 -8.01 0.66 17.90
N ASN A 212 -7.87 1.69 17.06
CA ASN A 212 -6.63 2.46 16.89
C ASN A 212 -6.56 3.71 17.77
N HIS A 213 -6.89 3.58 19.04
CA HIS A 213 -6.66 4.63 20.02
C HIS A 213 -6.26 4.09 21.38
N TYR A 214 -5.77 4.96 22.26
CA TYR A 214 -5.45 4.56 23.63
C TYR A 214 -6.76 4.32 24.39
N THR A 215 -6.82 3.23 25.16
CA THR A 215 -8.04 2.74 25.82
C THR A 215 -7.88 2.56 27.32
N VAL A 216 -6.66 2.78 27.86
CA VAL A 216 -6.40 2.68 29.29
C VAL A 216 -6.73 4.00 29.99
N HIS A 217 -7.89 4.07 30.65
CA HIS A 217 -8.38 5.26 31.36
C HIS A 217 -8.12 5.26 32.88
N ASP A 218 -7.68 4.15 33.44
CA ASP A 218 -7.24 4.02 34.84
C ASP A 218 -6.03 3.08 34.92
N LEU A 219 -5.06 3.38 35.79
CA LEU A 219 -3.94 2.48 36.11
C LEU A 219 -4.26 1.54 37.28
N ASN A 220 -5.25 1.88 38.11
CA ASN A 220 -5.75 1.06 39.21
C ASN A 220 -6.93 0.19 38.77
N LEU A 221 -6.78 -0.47 37.62
CA LEU A 221 -7.82 -1.33 37.06
C LEU A 221 -8.20 -2.43 38.06
N GLU A 222 -9.51 -2.61 38.27
CA GLU A 222 -10.00 -3.61 39.21
C GLU A 222 -9.49 -5.01 38.81
N GLY A 223 -8.97 -5.74 39.80
CA GLY A 223 -8.39 -7.08 39.59
C GLY A 223 -6.96 -7.07 39.04
N CYS A 224 -6.36 -5.91 38.76
CA CYS A 224 -4.97 -5.84 38.32
C CYS A 224 -3.97 -5.60 39.45
N VAL A 225 -2.80 -6.22 39.32
CA VAL A 225 -1.65 -6.07 40.22
C VAL A 225 -0.45 -5.59 39.41
N ARG A 226 0.11 -4.44 39.82
CA ARG A 226 1.28 -3.85 39.15
C ARG A 226 2.49 -4.77 39.26
N GLY A 227 3.13 -5.05 38.13
CA GLY A 227 4.25 -5.99 38.02
C GLY A 227 3.82 -7.44 37.81
N GLU A 228 2.51 -7.73 37.79
CA GLU A 228 1.98 -9.07 37.54
C GLU A 228 1.02 -9.09 36.36
N THR A 229 -0.06 -8.30 36.41
CA THR A 229 -1.11 -8.23 35.36
C THR A 229 -1.18 -6.86 34.68
N ILE A 230 -0.47 -5.85 35.21
CA ILE A 230 -0.29 -4.53 34.58
C ILE A 230 1.16 -4.05 34.76
N PHE A 231 1.76 -3.48 33.72
CA PHE A 231 3.11 -2.92 33.72
C PHE A 231 3.11 -1.51 33.15
N TYR A 232 3.85 -0.61 33.79
CA TYR A 232 4.14 0.74 33.31
C TYR A 232 5.36 1.30 34.08
N PRO A 233 6.17 2.19 33.48
CA PRO A 233 7.35 2.77 34.14
C PRO A 233 7.03 3.50 35.45
N ASP A 234 7.93 3.45 36.43
CA ASP A 234 7.77 4.08 37.75
C ASP A 234 7.59 5.60 37.69
N ASP A 235 8.22 6.24 36.70
CA ASP A 235 8.22 7.68 36.50
C ASP A 235 7.19 8.17 35.47
N LEU A 236 6.29 7.30 34.97
CA LEU A 236 5.30 7.64 33.95
C LEU A 236 4.47 8.89 34.31
N ILE A 237 3.98 8.97 35.55
CA ILE A 237 3.15 10.08 36.04
C ILE A 237 4.00 11.35 36.19
N ASP A 238 5.23 11.22 36.67
CA ASP A 238 6.15 12.35 36.84
C ASP A 238 6.55 12.93 35.49
N TYR A 239 6.83 12.08 34.50
CA TYR A 239 7.05 12.48 33.10
C TYR A 239 5.85 13.25 32.54
N ALA A 240 4.63 12.75 32.75
CA ALA A 240 3.42 13.43 32.29
C ALA A 240 3.24 14.82 32.91
N LYS A 241 3.59 14.98 34.20
CA LYS A 241 3.59 16.27 34.89
C LYS A 241 4.68 17.21 34.36
N GLU A 242 5.89 16.70 34.14
CA GLU A 242 7.03 17.47 33.60
C GLU A 242 6.72 18.04 32.21
N LYS A 243 6.12 17.22 31.33
CA LYS A 243 5.70 17.63 29.99
C LYS A 243 4.44 18.52 30.00
N GLY A 244 3.77 18.66 31.15
CA GLY A 244 2.54 19.43 31.28
C GLY A 244 1.32 18.76 30.65
N PHE A 245 1.39 17.46 30.36
CA PHE A 245 0.30 16.67 29.79
C PHE A 245 -0.74 16.26 30.83
N TYR A 246 -0.32 16.16 32.09
CA TYR A 246 -1.15 15.80 33.22
C TYR A 246 -1.05 16.86 34.32
N GLN A 247 -2.21 17.25 34.86
CA GLN A 247 -2.30 18.02 36.10
C GLN A 247 -2.87 17.10 37.16
N GLU A 248 -2.18 17.03 38.30
CA GLU A 248 -2.64 16.23 39.43
C GLU A 248 -3.99 16.77 39.92
N THR A 249 -5.01 15.94 39.78
CA THR A 249 -6.34 16.16 40.35
C THR A 249 -6.55 15.17 41.50
N ASP A 250 -7.58 15.36 42.34
CA ASP A 250 -7.94 14.41 43.41
C ASP A 250 -8.49 13.05 42.87
N GLY A 251 -8.07 12.61 41.68
CA GLY A 251 -8.68 11.53 40.90
C GLY A 251 -7.70 10.55 40.25
N VAL A 252 -8.27 9.65 39.43
CA VAL A 252 -7.63 8.57 38.68
C VAL A 252 -6.67 9.10 37.60
N PHE A 253 -5.50 8.46 37.42
CA PHE A 253 -4.61 8.76 36.29
C PHE A 253 -5.12 8.07 35.02
N ASP A 254 -5.58 8.88 34.06
CA ASP A 254 -6.06 8.44 32.76
C ASP A 254 -4.94 8.51 31.71
N PHE A 255 -4.40 7.34 31.32
CA PHE A 255 -3.29 7.25 30.38
C PHE A 255 -3.70 7.72 28.98
N ALA A 256 -4.86 7.27 28.50
CA ALA A 256 -5.38 7.63 27.18
C ALA A 256 -5.57 9.14 27.04
N LYS A 257 -6.29 9.77 27.96
CA LYS A 257 -6.53 11.23 27.96
C LYS A 257 -5.26 12.04 28.17
N THR A 258 -4.32 11.53 28.97
CA THR A 258 -3.04 12.19 29.22
C THR A 258 -2.20 12.26 27.96
N PHE A 259 -2.07 11.15 27.23
CA PHE A 259 -1.09 11.05 26.15
C PHE A 259 -1.65 11.12 24.74
N GLN A 260 -2.95 10.89 24.50
CA GLN A 260 -3.53 10.96 23.17
C GLN A 260 -3.68 12.40 22.69
N ALA A 261 -3.29 12.69 21.45
CA ALA A 261 -3.44 14.02 20.85
C ALA A 261 -4.92 14.42 20.74
N GLU A 262 -5.21 15.71 20.96
CA GLU A 262 -6.59 16.22 21.05
C GLU A 262 -7.43 15.91 19.80
N GLY A 263 -6.86 16.05 18.60
CA GLY A 263 -7.55 15.78 17.33
C GLY A 263 -7.81 14.31 17.03
N SER A 264 -7.23 13.39 17.80
CA SER A 264 -7.42 11.95 17.67
C SER A 264 -8.23 11.36 18.81
N TYR A 265 -8.47 12.11 19.89
CA TYR A 265 -9.25 11.66 21.04
C TYR A 265 -10.73 11.49 20.67
N ARG A 266 -11.27 10.28 20.88
CA ARG A 266 -12.68 9.93 20.63
C ARG A 266 -13.15 10.17 19.20
N SER A 267 -12.32 9.87 18.21
CA SER A 267 -12.77 9.88 16.81
C SER A 267 -13.88 8.84 16.61
N ASP A 268 -14.89 9.21 15.81
CA ASP A 268 -16.06 8.36 15.58
C ASP A 268 -15.68 6.99 15.01
N GLY A 269 -14.73 6.95 14.05
CA GLY A 269 -14.26 5.70 13.46
C GLY A 269 -13.64 4.71 14.46
N ASN A 270 -12.97 5.16 15.52
CA ASN A 270 -12.43 4.26 16.55
C ASN A 270 -13.49 3.91 17.60
N THR A 271 -14.30 4.89 17.97
CA THR A 271 -15.23 4.74 19.07
C THR A 271 -16.41 3.85 18.70
N TYR A 272 -16.91 3.92 17.45
CA TYR A 272 -17.96 3.02 16.99
C TYR A 272 -17.47 1.59 16.81
N ARG A 273 -16.25 1.38 16.31
CA ARG A 273 -15.68 0.03 16.23
C ARG A 273 -15.55 -0.62 17.60
N GLN A 274 -15.08 0.14 18.59
CA GLN A 274 -15.03 -0.35 19.97
C GLN A 274 -16.42 -0.64 20.52
N TYR A 275 -17.41 0.25 20.27
CA TYR A 275 -18.79 0.07 20.71
C TYR A 275 -19.41 -1.19 20.11
N TYR A 276 -19.49 -1.29 18.78
CA TYR A 276 -20.17 -2.38 18.08
C TYR A 276 -19.47 -3.72 18.28
N GLY A 277 -18.13 -3.74 18.24
CA GLY A 277 -17.36 -4.94 18.56
C GLY A 277 -17.60 -5.42 20.01
N THR A 278 -17.72 -4.48 20.96
CA THR A 278 -18.06 -4.85 22.36
C THR A 278 -19.51 -5.31 22.47
N GLU A 279 -20.45 -4.65 21.82
CA GLU A 279 -21.87 -4.99 21.83
C GLU A 279 -22.11 -6.42 21.36
N MET A 280 -21.47 -6.79 20.24
CA MET A 280 -21.55 -8.14 19.69
C MET A 280 -20.94 -9.18 20.65
N LEU A 281 -19.89 -8.86 21.40
CA LEU A 281 -19.30 -9.83 22.33
C LEU A 281 -20.11 -10.00 23.63
N LEU A 282 -21.15 -9.19 23.86
CA LEU A 282 -22.00 -9.27 25.05
C LEU A 282 -23.33 -9.96 24.77
N ASN A 283 -23.72 -10.89 25.65
CA ASN A 283 -25.06 -11.49 25.70
C ASN A 283 -26.12 -10.53 26.32
N GLY A 284 -25.93 -9.21 26.23
CA GLY A 284 -26.83 -8.20 26.82
C GLY A 284 -26.32 -6.77 26.65
N THR A 285 -27.26 -5.83 26.54
CA THR A 285 -27.15 -4.53 25.84
C THR A 285 -26.13 -3.55 26.43
N LEU A 286 -25.26 -3.00 25.56
CA LEU A 286 -24.81 -1.62 25.70
C LEU A 286 -26.03 -0.68 25.59
N PRO A 287 -26.00 0.55 26.13
CA PRO A 287 -27.13 1.47 25.98
C PRO A 287 -27.42 1.73 24.49
N ASP A 288 -28.70 1.68 24.06
CA ASP A 288 -29.17 1.96 22.67
C ASP A 288 -28.61 3.26 22.05
N SER A 289 -28.04 4.14 22.86
CA SER A 289 -27.31 5.33 22.43
C SER A 289 -25.98 5.42 23.17
N ARG A 290 -24.87 5.53 22.44
CA ARG A 290 -23.59 5.99 22.96
C ARG A 290 -23.80 7.33 23.69
N PRO A 291 -23.44 7.47 24.97
CA PRO A 291 -23.27 8.80 25.54
C PRO A 291 -22.07 9.45 24.85
N ASP A 292 -22.22 10.68 24.34
CA ASP A 292 -21.13 11.46 23.71
C ASP A 292 -19.89 11.57 24.61
N ASP A 293 -20.06 11.35 25.92
CA ASP A 293 -19.03 11.41 26.95
C ASP A 293 -18.56 10.07 27.54
N ALA A 294 -19.17 8.92 27.20
CA ALA A 294 -18.87 7.64 27.85
C ALA A 294 -17.45 7.14 27.58
N GLU A 295 -16.75 6.78 28.65
CA GLU A 295 -15.52 5.98 28.61
C GLU A 295 -15.94 4.51 28.60
N TYR A 296 -15.41 3.75 27.63
CA TYR A 296 -15.62 2.32 27.59
C TYR A 296 -14.68 1.63 28.56
N PRO A 297 -15.15 0.62 29.30
CA PRO A 297 -14.24 -0.19 30.10
C PRO A 297 -13.21 -0.85 29.17
N LEU A 298 -11.98 -0.98 29.66
CA LEU A 298 -10.90 -1.57 28.88
C LEU A 298 -11.21 -3.04 28.50
N TRP A 299 -11.83 -3.78 29.41
CA TRP A 299 -12.37 -5.10 29.17
C TRP A 299 -13.80 -5.21 29.68
N VAL A 300 -14.53 -6.16 29.12
CA VAL A 300 -15.85 -6.55 29.63
C VAL A 300 -15.84 -8.02 29.97
N LYS A 301 -16.42 -8.36 31.13
CA LYS A 301 -16.62 -9.74 31.54
C LYS A 301 -17.73 -10.37 30.70
N VAL A 302 -17.54 -11.63 30.35
CA VAL A 302 -18.49 -12.42 29.58
C VAL A 302 -18.77 -13.73 30.32
N GLU A 303 -19.75 -14.51 29.85
CA GLU A 303 -20.04 -15.82 30.44
C GLU A 303 -18.93 -16.81 30.02
N ASP A 304 -18.54 -17.72 30.93
CA ASP A 304 -17.51 -18.71 30.63
C ASP A 304 -17.89 -19.53 29.38
N GLY A 305 -16.96 -19.62 28.43
CA GLY A 305 -17.14 -20.34 27.18
C GLY A 305 -18.12 -19.72 26.19
N SER A 306 -18.56 -18.47 26.39
CA SER A 306 -19.58 -17.85 25.53
C SER A 306 -19.04 -17.32 24.20
N ILE A 307 -17.72 -17.12 24.09
CA ILE A 307 -17.11 -16.58 22.87
C ILE A 307 -16.66 -17.71 21.97
N THR A 308 -17.34 -17.85 20.84
CA THR A 308 -17.05 -18.88 19.81
C THR A 308 -16.25 -18.31 18.65
N LEU A 309 -15.66 -19.20 17.84
CA LEU A 309 -14.99 -18.82 16.60
C LEU A 309 -15.91 -18.05 15.64
N GLU A 310 -17.13 -18.53 15.41
CA GLU A 310 -18.10 -17.92 14.50
C GLU A 310 -18.47 -16.51 14.98
N ARG A 311 -18.63 -16.33 16.30
CA ARG A 311 -18.90 -15.01 16.87
C ARG A 311 -17.76 -14.03 16.62
N LEU A 312 -16.52 -14.49 16.62
CA LEU A 312 -15.36 -13.68 16.28
C LEU A 312 -15.30 -13.37 14.77
N MET A 313 -15.66 -14.33 13.91
CA MET A 313 -15.79 -14.08 12.46
C MET A 313 -16.84 -12.99 12.18
N GLU A 314 -18.01 -13.06 12.83
CA GLU A 314 -19.06 -12.03 12.73
C GLU A 314 -18.54 -10.64 13.11
N VAL A 315 -17.84 -10.54 14.26
CA VAL A 315 -17.30 -9.25 14.75
C VAL A 315 -16.31 -8.64 13.77
N GLN A 316 -15.40 -9.45 13.21
CA GLN A 316 -14.39 -8.96 12.27
C GLN A 316 -14.97 -8.53 10.92
N SER A 317 -16.18 -8.98 10.59
CA SER A 317 -16.90 -8.73 9.33
C SER A 317 -17.97 -7.63 9.41
N GLU A 318 -18.08 -6.93 10.54
CA GLU A 318 -19.20 -6.03 10.85
C GLU A 318 -19.11 -4.63 10.20
N HIS A 319 -20.26 -4.10 9.72
CA HIS A 319 -20.39 -2.76 9.13
C HIS A 319 -21.54 -1.92 9.73
N TYR A 320 -22.13 -2.34 10.85
CA TYR A 320 -23.22 -1.74 11.62
C TYR A 320 -24.57 -1.76 10.91
N GLU A 321 -24.83 -2.74 10.05
CA GLU A 321 -26.05 -2.84 9.25
C GLU A 321 -27.33 -2.68 10.10
N GLY A 322 -28.23 -1.81 9.66
CA GLY A 322 -29.51 -1.57 10.34
C GLY A 322 -29.45 -0.60 11.54
N THR A 323 -28.29 -0.03 11.85
CA THR A 323 -28.10 0.99 12.89
C THR A 323 -28.28 2.43 12.36
N SER A 324 -28.30 3.42 13.26
CA SER A 324 -28.30 4.84 12.88
C SER A 324 -27.06 5.25 12.10
N GLU A 325 -25.91 4.69 12.45
CA GLU A 325 -24.61 4.97 11.83
C GLU A 325 -24.54 4.39 10.43
N ASP A 326 -25.19 3.26 10.15
CA ASP A 326 -25.37 2.77 8.79
C ASP A 326 -26.28 3.70 7.96
N ALA A 327 -27.46 4.06 8.48
CA ALA A 327 -28.41 4.93 7.78
C ALA A 327 -27.88 6.35 7.50
N ALA A 328 -26.93 6.84 8.29
CA ALA A 328 -26.34 8.16 8.16
C ALA A 328 -25.18 8.23 7.15
N THR A 329 -24.76 7.11 6.55
CA THR A 329 -23.52 7.04 5.79
C THR A 329 -23.76 7.01 4.28
N ASP A 330 -22.86 7.67 3.54
CA ASP A 330 -22.78 7.64 2.10
C ASP A 330 -22.15 6.31 1.64
N ARG A 331 -22.96 5.25 1.56
CA ARG A 331 -22.52 4.05 0.82
C ARG A 331 -22.24 4.45 -0.62
N ALA A 332 -21.16 3.93 -1.19
CA ALA A 332 -20.85 4.16 -2.60
C ALA A 332 -22.01 3.70 -3.50
N PRO A 333 -22.12 4.28 -4.70
CA PRO A 333 -23.09 3.82 -5.70
C PRO A 333 -22.98 2.30 -5.91
N GLY A 334 -24.01 1.54 -5.53
CA GLY A 334 -23.99 0.07 -5.49
C GLY A 334 -24.08 -0.55 -4.09
N GLY A 335 -24.16 0.24 -3.02
CA GLY A 335 -24.52 -0.24 -1.68
C GLY A 335 -23.41 -0.97 -0.91
N ASN A 336 -22.21 -1.02 -1.48
CA ASN A 336 -21.00 -1.58 -0.89
C ASN A 336 -20.62 -0.88 0.45
N PRO A 337 -20.37 -1.63 1.55
CA PRO A 337 -20.02 -1.07 2.87
C PRO A 337 -18.55 -0.61 3.01
N HIS A 338 -17.67 -0.95 2.07
CA HIS A 338 -16.23 -0.72 2.08
C HIS A 338 -15.79 0.64 1.51
N ASP A 339 -16.68 1.37 0.83
CA ASP A 339 -16.48 2.76 0.39
C ASP A 339 -17.46 3.71 1.11
N THR A 340 -17.16 3.98 2.40
CA THR A 340 -17.98 4.81 3.30
C THR A 340 -17.18 5.93 3.96
N THR A 341 -17.82 7.06 4.33
CA THR A 341 -17.15 8.11 5.12
C THR A 341 -16.90 7.73 6.58
N LEU A 342 -17.75 6.88 7.14
CA LEU A 342 -17.58 6.35 8.48
C LEU A 342 -16.80 5.04 8.45
N ARG A 343 -15.70 4.96 9.19
CA ARG A 343 -14.90 3.74 9.29
C ARG A 343 -15.65 2.61 10.02
N ARG A 344 -15.67 1.44 9.37
CA ARG A 344 -16.28 0.18 9.82
C ARG A 344 -15.21 -0.81 10.33
N ILE A 345 -15.60 -1.92 10.95
CA ILE A 345 -14.64 -2.93 11.46
C ILE A 345 -13.99 -3.67 10.28
N CYS A 346 -14.80 -4.26 9.40
CA CYS A 346 -14.37 -4.62 8.06
C CYS A 346 -14.52 -3.40 7.15
N THR A 347 -13.52 -3.08 6.33
CA THR A 347 -13.53 -1.87 5.50
C THR A 347 -12.69 -2.09 4.25
N GLY A 348 -12.78 -1.20 3.25
CA GLY A 348 -12.01 -1.33 2.00
C GLY A 348 -10.48 -1.21 2.13
N THR A 349 -9.97 -1.20 3.36
CA THR A 349 -8.54 -1.24 3.65
C THR A 349 -8.18 -2.51 4.42
N THR A 350 -9.10 -3.46 4.63
CA THR A 350 -8.84 -4.71 5.34
C THR A 350 -8.15 -5.69 4.39
N ASP A 351 -6.85 -5.87 4.57
CA ASP A 351 -6.03 -6.68 3.67
C ASP A 351 -5.95 -8.14 4.08
N GLU A 352 -6.13 -8.36 5.37
CA GLU A 352 -6.15 -9.67 5.98
C GLU A 352 -6.97 -9.62 7.25
N SER A 353 -7.69 -10.70 7.53
CA SER A 353 -8.23 -10.96 8.84
C SER A 353 -7.74 -12.30 9.37
N LEU A 354 -7.23 -12.29 10.60
CA LEU A 354 -6.68 -13.45 11.29
C LEU A 354 -7.46 -13.70 12.59
N ILE A 355 -7.81 -14.95 12.85
CA ILE A 355 -8.28 -15.44 14.15
C ILE A 355 -7.40 -16.60 14.61
N CYS A 356 -6.60 -16.36 15.64
CA CYS A 356 -5.77 -17.38 16.26
C CYS A 356 -6.58 -18.14 17.33
N VAL A 357 -6.76 -19.44 17.11
CA VAL A 357 -7.37 -20.37 18.06
C VAL A 357 -6.27 -21.28 18.61
N PHE A 358 -5.77 -20.92 19.79
CA PHE A 358 -4.68 -21.64 20.42
C PHE A 358 -5.09 -23.05 20.85
N ASP A 359 -4.13 -23.98 20.76
CA ASP A 359 -4.31 -25.37 21.19
C ASP A 359 -3.15 -25.83 22.07
N GLU A 360 -3.18 -27.08 22.55
CA GLU A 360 -2.18 -27.67 23.46
C GLU A 360 -0.74 -27.51 22.99
N THR A 361 -0.51 -27.52 21.69
CA THR A 361 0.82 -27.40 21.09
C THR A 361 0.85 -26.30 20.04
N PRO A 362 2.01 -25.65 19.81
CA PRO A 362 2.13 -24.68 18.74
C PRO A 362 1.76 -25.25 17.36
N LEU A 363 2.09 -26.52 17.13
CA LEU A 363 1.83 -27.20 15.86
C LEU A 363 0.33 -27.36 15.56
N THR A 364 -0.52 -27.54 16.58
CA THR A 364 -1.96 -27.79 16.42
C THR A 364 -2.82 -26.53 16.60
N THR A 365 -2.20 -25.38 16.88
CA THR A 365 -2.88 -24.08 16.90
C THR A 365 -3.34 -23.73 15.49
N THR A 366 -4.60 -23.34 15.36
CA THR A 366 -5.17 -22.95 14.06
C THR A 366 -5.15 -21.44 13.91
N LEU A 367 -4.59 -20.97 12.81
CA LEU A 367 -4.74 -19.60 12.32
C LEU A 367 -5.83 -19.60 11.26
N TRP A 368 -7.01 -19.10 11.59
CA TRP A 368 -8.09 -18.89 10.64
C TRP A 368 -7.85 -17.57 9.92
N THR A 369 -7.56 -17.62 8.62
CA THR A 369 -7.16 -16.42 7.86
C THR A 369 -8.09 -16.19 6.68
N ALA A 370 -8.66 -14.99 6.58
CA ALA A 370 -9.27 -14.46 5.37
C ALA A 370 -8.25 -13.56 4.67
N PHE A 371 -7.91 -13.86 3.42
CA PHE A 371 -6.89 -13.14 2.62
C PHE A 371 -7.46 -11.86 1.98
N GLY A 372 -8.11 -11.03 2.79
CA GLY A 372 -8.78 -9.79 2.40
C GLY A 372 -9.95 -9.47 3.34
N HIS A 373 -11.04 -8.95 2.78
CA HIS A 373 -12.23 -8.58 3.55
C HIS A 373 -12.92 -9.84 4.11
N PRO A 374 -13.01 -10.03 5.45
CA PRO A 374 -13.61 -11.24 6.03
C PRO A 374 -15.12 -11.36 5.81
N CYS A 375 -15.80 -10.32 5.33
CA CYS A 375 -17.20 -10.40 4.88
C CYS A 375 -17.34 -10.90 3.43
N GLU A 376 -16.27 -10.87 2.63
CA GLU A 376 -16.25 -11.26 1.21
C GLU A 376 -15.31 -12.41 0.89
N LEU A 377 -14.54 -12.90 1.87
CA LEU A 377 -13.62 -14.01 1.70
C LEU A 377 -13.71 -14.95 2.91
N PRO A 378 -13.58 -16.27 2.70
CA PRO A 378 -13.72 -17.23 3.79
C PRO A 378 -12.49 -17.22 4.68
N TYR A 379 -12.69 -17.47 5.96
CA TYR A 379 -11.61 -17.83 6.87
C TYR A 379 -11.13 -19.25 6.59
N ILE A 380 -9.88 -19.38 6.15
CA ILE A 380 -9.25 -20.66 5.84
C ILE A 380 -8.42 -21.12 7.05
N PRO A 381 -8.60 -22.37 7.54
CA PRO A 381 -7.86 -22.88 8.67
C PRO A 381 -6.43 -23.28 8.28
N LEU A 382 -5.44 -22.57 8.82
CA LEU A 382 -4.01 -22.82 8.59
C LEU A 382 -3.33 -23.32 9.85
N HIS A 383 -2.34 -24.19 9.65
CA HIS A 383 -1.40 -24.65 10.68
C HIS A 383 0.01 -24.30 10.21
N PRO A 384 0.44 -23.03 10.29
CA PRO A 384 1.58 -22.55 9.51
C PRO A 384 2.92 -23.17 9.95
N LEU A 385 3.03 -23.68 11.18
CA LEU A 385 4.20 -24.45 11.64
C LEU A 385 4.22 -25.88 11.05
N ALA A 386 3.09 -26.36 10.55
CA ALA A 386 2.99 -27.63 9.85
C ALA A 386 3.41 -27.50 8.37
N GLY A 387 2.98 -26.42 7.73
CA GLY A 387 3.30 -26.05 6.35
C GLY A 387 2.40 -24.93 5.87
N ILE A 388 2.86 -24.18 4.87
CA ILE A 388 2.08 -23.13 4.21
C ILE A 388 1.57 -23.70 2.87
N PRO A 389 0.28 -23.55 2.55
CA PRO A 389 -0.26 -23.96 1.25
C PRO A 389 0.45 -23.27 0.09
N GLU A 390 0.72 -24.01 -0.99
CA GLU A 390 1.48 -23.52 -2.15
C GLU A 390 0.84 -22.28 -2.81
N GLU A 391 -0.49 -22.18 -2.81
CA GLU A 391 -1.23 -21.07 -3.44
C GLU A 391 -1.04 -19.73 -2.73
N ILE A 392 -0.65 -19.76 -1.46
CA ILE A 392 -0.42 -18.57 -0.63
C ILE A 392 1.00 -18.50 -0.09
N ASP A 393 1.94 -19.37 -0.51
CA ASP A 393 3.35 -19.28 -0.11
C ASP A 393 4.11 -18.43 -1.13
N GLN A 394 4.12 -17.11 -0.91
CA GLN A 394 4.84 -16.19 -1.81
C GLN A 394 6.32 -16.01 -1.41
N MET A 395 6.74 -16.54 -0.27
CA MET A 395 8.11 -16.40 0.24
C MET A 395 8.98 -17.64 -0.09
N GLU A 396 9.23 -17.89 -1.38
CA GLU A 396 10.05 -19.02 -1.86
C GLU A 396 11.39 -19.15 -1.09
N ASP A 397 12.04 -18.01 -0.80
CA ASP A 397 13.14 -17.91 0.16
C ASP A 397 12.89 -16.75 1.14
N SER A 398 12.30 -17.08 2.28
CA SER A 398 11.99 -16.13 3.35
C SER A 398 13.22 -15.38 3.89
N SER A 399 14.45 -15.91 3.72
CA SER A 399 15.67 -15.17 4.09
C SER A 399 16.00 -14.06 3.11
N VAL A 400 15.72 -14.27 1.81
CA VAL A 400 15.88 -13.25 0.76
C VAL A 400 14.80 -12.19 0.91
N GLU A 401 13.54 -12.59 1.11
CA GLU A 401 12.44 -11.66 1.34
C GLU A 401 12.67 -10.79 2.56
N MET A 402 13.17 -11.38 3.65
CA MET A 402 13.57 -10.64 4.84
C MET A 402 14.68 -9.60 4.56
N ALA A 403 15.64 -9.90 3.70
CA ALA A 403 16.73 -8.98 3.35
C ALA A 403 16.26 -7.84 2.43
N ASN A 404 15.25 -8.12 1.59
CA ASN A 404 14.74 -7.19 0.58
C ASN A 404 13.46 -6.47 1.00
N HIS A 405 12.87 -6.79 2.15
CA HIS A 405 11.57 -6.26 2.57
C HIS A 405 11.45 -4.74 2.48
N LEU A 406 12.50 -4.02 2.89
CA LEU A 406 12.53 -2.55 2.87
C LEU A 406 12.72 -1.95 1.47
N LEU A 407 13.03 -2.76 0.46
CA LEU A 407 13.26 -2.30 -0.90
C LEU A 407 11.92 -2.13 -1.65
N PRO A 408 11.73 -1.01 -2.37
CA PRO A 408 10.59 -0.83 -3.25
C PRO A 408 10.54 -1.89 -4.35
N ASP A 409 9.36 -2.45 -4.60
CA ASP A 409 9.12 -3.36 -5.71
C ASP A 409 7.65 -3.25 -6.14
N ALA A 410 7.40 -2.44 -7.17
CA ALA A 410 6.06 -2.22 -7.68
C ALA A 410 5.54 -3.39 -8.53
N SER A 411 6.43 -4.29 -8.98
CA SER A 411 6.03 -5.42 -9.82
C SER A 411 5.31 -6.50 -9.03
N LYS A 412 5.66 -6.67 -7.75
CA LYS A 412 4.96 -7.61 -6.86
C LYS A 412 3.47 -7.30 -6.75
N ALA A 413 3.06 -6.04 -6.72
CA ALA A 413 1.65 -5.71 -6.52
C ALA A 413 0.77 -5.77 -7.80
N LEU A 414 1.23 -6.44 -8.86
CA LEU A 414 0.47 -6.72 -10.08
C LEU A 414 -0.25 -8.07 -9.98
N TYR A 415 -1.37 -8.22 -10.70
CA TYR A 415 -1.99 -9.53 -10.86
C TYR A 415 -1.02 -10.50 -11.57
N GLU A 416 -0.72 -11.62 -10.91
CA GLU A 416 0.20 -12.65 -11.43
C GLU A 416 -0.43 -14.05 -11.50
N GLY A 417 -1.69 -14.19 -11.07
CA GLY A 417 -2.40 -15.46 -11.03
C GLY A 417 -1.99 -16.41 -9.89
N SER A 418 -1.24 -15.91 -8.89
CA SER A 418 -1.02 -16.59 -7.61
C SER A 418 -2.34 -16.74 -6.83
N GLY A 419 -2.41 -17.68 -5.88
CA GLY A 419 -3.64 -17.90 -5.11
C GLY A 419 -4.08 -16.67 -4.33
N TRP A 420 -3.14 -15.95 -3.72
CA TRP A 420 -3.42 -14.65 -3.10
C TRP A 420 -4.04 -13.67 -4.10
N SER A 421 -3.48 -13.54 -5.31
CA SER A 421 -4.03 -12.65 -6.33
C SER A 421 -5.43 -13.05 -6.78
N LYS A 422 -5.74 -14.35 -6.78
CA LYS A 422 -7.09 -14.89 -7.07
C LYS A 422 -8.11 -14.55 -5.99
N PHE A 423 -7.75 -14.63 -4.70
CA PHE A 423 -8.62 -14.16 -3.63
C PHE A 423 -8.95 -12.67 -3.80
N LYS A 424 -7.94 -11.84 -4.10
CA LYS A 424 -8.15 -10.40 -4.33
C LYS A 424 -8.92 -10.09 -5.61
N ASP A 425 -8.75 -10.89 -6.67
CA ASP A 425 -9.55 -10.80 -7.89
C ASP A 425 -11.02 -11.10 -7.62
N PHE A 426 -11.32 -12.21 -6.93
CA PHE A 426 -12.68 -12.55 -6.50
C PHE A 426 -13.30 -11.43 -5.67
N GLN A 427 -12.59 -10.94 -4.64
CA GLN A 427 -13.02 -9.81 -3.82
C GLN A 427 -13.35 -8.60 -4.69
N THR A 428 -12.47 -8.23 -5.62
CA THR A 428 -12.67 -7.11 -6.56
C THR A 428 -13.93 -7.30 -7.41
N LYS A 429 -14.21 -8.53 -7.89
CA LYS A 429 -15.40 -8.85 -8.68
C LYS A 429 -16.70 -8.73 -7.87
N VAL A 430 -16.71 -9.23 -6.63
CA VAL A 430 -17.83 -9.08 -5.70
C VAL A 430 -18.06 -7.59 -5.39
N GLU A 431 -17.02 -6.85 -5.07
CA GLU A 431 -17.10 -5.42 -4.73
C GLU A 431 -17.73 -4.57 -5.86
N LEU A 432 -17.41 -4.87 -7.11
CA LEU A 432 -17.96 -4.21 -8.30
C LEU A 432 -19.45 -4.54 -8.54
N THR A 433 -19.92 -5.65 -7.99
CA THR A 433 -21.27 -6.21 -8.21
C THR A 433 -22.08 -6.31 -6.91
N TYR A 434 -21.59 -5.72 -5.82
CA TYR A 434 -22.01 -5.99 -4.43
C TYR A 434 -23.53 -5.98 -4.22
N SER A 435 -24.24 -4.96 -4.73
CA SER A 435 -25.71 -4.84 -4.57
C SER A 435 -26.50 -6.06 -5.06
N SER A 436 -25.90 -6.86 -5.94
CA SER A 436 -26.56 -7.94 -6.65
C SER A 436 -26.01 -9.31 -6.26
N SER A 437 -24.75 -9.38 -5.81
CA SER A 437 -24.07 -10.64 -5.48
C SER A 437 -24.05 -10.98 -3.98
N HIS A 438 -24.23 -10.01 -3.08
CA HIS A 438 -24.01 -10.24 -1.65
C HIS A 438 -24.93 -11.33 -1.02
N GLU A 439 -26.22 -11.39 -1.37
CA GLU A 439 -27.12 -12.41 -0.80
C GLU A 439 -26.72 -13.85 -1.18
N ALA A 440 -26.23 -14.03 -2.41
CA ALA A 440 -25.74 -15.32 -2.88
C ALA A 440 -24.41 -15.67 -2.17
N LEU A 441 -23.56 -14.67 -1.95
CA LEU A 441 -22.30 -14.82 -1.23
C LEU A 441 -22.52 -15.25 0.23
N ASP A 442 -23.51 -14.66 0.91
CA ASP A 442 -23.90 -15.05 2.28
C ASP A 442 -24.29 -16.54 2.36
N THR A 443 -24.93 -17.06 1.31
CA THR A 443 -25.29 -18.48 1.24
C THR A 443 -24.06 -19.36 1.08
N LEU A 444 -23.11 -18.96 0.21
CA LEU A 444 -21.83 -19.66 0.06
C LEU A 444 -21.06 -19.69 1.39
N TRP A 445 -21.07 -18.60 2.16
CA TRP A 445 -20.42 -18.56 3.48
C TRP A 445 -21.00 -19.53 4.48
N ALA A 446 -22.33 -19.59 4.58
CA ALA A 446 -22.99 -20.53 5.48
C ALA A 446 -22.60 -21.98 5.16
N GLU A 447 -22.36 -22.32 3.89
CA GLU A 447 -21.96 -23.67 3.49
C GLU A 447 -20.46 -23.94 3.68
N LEU A 448 -19.59 -22.96 3.38
CA LEU A 448 -18.14 -23.14 3.47
C LEU A 448 -17.63 -23.20 4.91
N VAL A 449 -18.13 -22.32 5.79
CA VAL A 449 -17.61 -22.19 7.17
C VAL A 449 -17.79 -23.50 7.93
N ASP A 450 -18.99 -24.07 7.92
CA ASP A 450 -19.28 -25.34 8.60
C ASP A 450 -18.37 -26.49 8.12
N GLY A 451 -18.17 -26.60 6.80
CA GLY A 451 -17.33 -27.64 6.20
C GLY A 451 -15.84 -27.48 6.54
N LEU A 452 -15.34 -26.24 6.54
CA LEU A 452 -13.95 -25.93 6.94
C LEU A 452 -13.73 -26.19 8.43
N MET A 453 -14.68 -25.84 9.29
CA MET A 453 -14.65 -26.11 10.73
C MET A 453 -14.66 -27.61 11.03
N GLU A 454 -15.56 -28.37 10.41
CA GLU A 454 -15.62 -29.81 10.61
C GLU A 454 -14.33 -30.50 10.14
N SER A 455 -13.85 -30.17 8.94
CA SER A 455 -12.65 -30.78 8.37
C SER A 455 -11.39 -30.44 9.17
N ASN A 456 -11.25 -29.19 9.63
CA ASN A 456 -10.14 -28.79 10.51
C ASN A 456 -10.17 -29.54 11.85
N ALA A 457 -11.34 -29.63 12.50
CA ALA A 457 -11.48 -30.35 13.76
C ALA A 457 -11.07 -31.83 13.62
N GLN A 458 -11.46 -32.48 12.50
CA GLN A 458 -11.03 -33.84 12.18
C GLN A 458 -9.52 -33.96 11.95
N ALA A 459 -8.91 -33.00 11.24
CA ALA A 459 -7.47 -32.95 10.99
C ALA A 459 -6.68 -32.81 12.30
N VAL A 460 -7.07 -31.86 13.17
CA VAL A 460 -6.45 -31.64 14.48
C VAL A 460 -6.58 -32.89 15.37
N ALA A 461 -7.77 -33.50 15.43
CA ALA A 461 -7.97 -34.73 16.18
C ALA A 461 -7.09 -35.88 15.67
N SER A 462 -6.94 -36.00 14.34
CA SER A 462 -6.09 -37.01 13.70
C SER A 462 -4.60 -36.77 13.98
N ALA A 463 -4.16 -35.51 13.93
CA ALA A 463 -2.80 -35.11 14.27
C ALA A 463 -2.45 -35.43 15.73
N LYS A 464 -3.37 -35.14 16.67
CA LYS A 464 -3.22 -35.50 18.09
C LYS A 464 -3.16 -37.02 18.31
N ALA A 465 -3.96 -37.78 17.56
CA ALA A 465 -3.95 -39.23 17.63
C ALA A 465 -2.67 -39.87 17.04
N SER A 466 -1.99 -39.16 16.14
CA SER A 466 -0.80 -39.65 15.42
C SER A 466 0.38 -38.65 15.45
N PRO A 467 1.02 -38.39 16.61
CA PRO A 467 1.99 -37.30 16.75
C PRO A 467 3.18 -37.34 15.77
N SER A 468 3.64 -38.53 15.35
CA SER A 468 4.73 -38.66 14.37
C SER A 468 4.33 -38.26 12.95
N GLN A 469 3.04 -38.12 12.66
CA GLN A 469 2.47 -37.72 11.36
C GLN A 469 1.71 -36.39 11.45
N ALA A 470 1.66 -35.76 12.63
CA ALA A 470 0.87 -34.55 12.88
C ALA A 470 1.19 -33.44 11.88
N LYS A 471 2.48 -33.20 11.62
CA LYS A 471 2.94 -32.20 10.66
C LYS A 471 2.34 -32.43 9.26
N ASP A 472 2.49 -33.64 8.73
CA ASP A 472 2.02 -33.96 7.37
C ASP A 472 0.50 -33.92 7.27
N ILE A 473 -0.22 -34.38 8.31
CA ILE A 473 -1.70 -34.34 8.36
C ILE A 473 -2.19 -32.89 8.30
N LEU A 474 -1.63 -32.01 9.13
CA LEU A 474 -2.06 -30.62 9.21
C LEU A 474 -1.65 -29.82 7.99
N ALA A 475 -0.46 -30.04 7.45
CA ALA A 475 -0.03 -29.42 6.19
C ALA A 475 -0.96 -29.82 5.02
N ALA A 476 -1.30 -31.10 4.90
CA ALA A 476 -2.23 -31.57 3.87
C ALA A 476 -3.65 -31.02 4.07
N ALA A 477 -4.09 -30.85 5.33
CA ALA A 477 -5.39 -30.26 5.64
C ALA A 477 -5.46 -28.78 5.25
N GLY A 478 -4.44 -27.99 5.61
CA GLY A 478 -4.35 -26.57 5.22
C GLY A 478 -4.29 -26.41 3.70
N GLN A 479 -3.45 -27.20 3.02
CA GLN A 479 -3.37 -27.23 1.56
C GLN A 479 -4.74 -27.48 0.92
N LYS A 480 -5.42 -28.55 1.36
CA LYS A 480 -6.74 -28.90 0.84
C LYS A 480 -7.78 -27.80 1.10
N ALA A 481 -7.79 -27.22 2.31
CA ALA A 481 -8.72 -26.15 2.67
C ALA A 481 -8.55 -24.93 1.77
N THR A 482 -7.31 -24.51 1.51
CA THR A 482 -7.02 -23.38 0.60
C THR A 482 -7.44 -23.68 -0.84
N THR A 483 -7.08 -24.85 -1.37
CA THR A 483 -7.45 -25.24 -2.74
C THR A 483 -8.97 -25.33 -2.91
N ASP A 484 -9.67 -25.95 -1.96
CA ASP A 484 -11.13 -26.08 -2.02
C ASP A 484 -11.84 -24.74 -1.91
N ALA A 485 -11.36 -23.84 -1.03
CA ALA A 485 -11.89 -22.49 -0.91
C ALA A 485 -11.73 -21.72 -2.23
N LEU A 486 -10.53 -21.72 -2.83
CA LEU A 486 -10.30 -21.07 -4.13
C LEU A 486 -11.22 -21.62 -5.22
N ASN A 487 -11.36 -22.95 -5.32
CA ASN A 487 -12.25 -23.55 -6.31
C ASN A 487 -13.71 -23.12 -6.08
N ALA A 488 -14.18 -23.06 -4.83
CA ALA A 488 -15.54 -22.62 -4.52
C ALA A 488 -15.78 -21.14 -4.89
N LEU A 489 -14.79 -20.28 -4.70
CA LEU A 489 -14.85 -18.88 -5.12
C LEU A 489 -14.84 -18.74 -6.65
N GLU A 490 -14.00 -19.51 -7.35
CA GLU A 490 -13.97 -19.55 -8.81
C GLU A 490 -15.32 -20.05 -9.38
N ASP A 491 -15.86 -21.15 -8.84
CA ASP A 491 -17.17 -21.69 -9.24
C ASP A 491 -18.30 -20.66 -9.01
N PHE A 492 -18.29 -19.97 -7.86
CA PHE A 492 -19.26 -18.91 -7.58
C PHE A 492 -19.15 -17.76 -8.59
N ALA A 493 -17.93 -17.28 -8.86
CA ALA A 493 -17.73 -16.18 -9.79
C ALA A 493 -18.20 -16.56 -11.20
N ASP A 494 -17.87 -17.77 -11.66
CA ASP A 494 -18.28 -18.29 -12.98
C ASP A 494 -19.80 -18.44 -13.11
N GLU A 495 -20.50 -18.73 -12.01
CA GLU A 495 -21.97 -18.86 -12.00
C GLU A 495 -22.71 -17.52 -11.90
N GLN A 496 -22.16 -16.56 -11.16
CA GLN A 496 -22.85 -15.31 -10.80
C GLN A 496 -22.43 -14.10 -11.62
N ILE A 497 -21.22 -14.11 -12.21
CA ILE A 497 -20.59 -12.93 -12.80
C ILE A 497 -19.98 -13.27 -14.17
N ASP A 498 -20.56 -12.74 -15.24
CA ASP A 498 -20.02 -12.92 -16.59
C ASP A 498 -18.68 -12.18 -16.75
N GLU A 499 -17.63 -12.87 -17.18
CA GLU A 499 -16.40 -12.20 -17.62
C GLU A 499 -16.53 -11.65 -19.03
N VAL A 500 -16.15 -10.38 -19.19
CA VAL A 500 -16.13 -9.70 -20.48
C VAL A 500 -14.76 -9.08 -20.75
N ALA A 501 -14.49 -8.73 -22.01
CA ALA A 501 -13.19 -8.21 -22.44
C ALA A 501 -13.24 -6.71 -22.72
N ILE A 502 -12.23 -5.98 -22.22
CA ILE A 502 -11.91 -4.62 -22.68
C ILE A 502 -10.97 -4.73 -23.89
N GLN A 503 -11.24 -3.96 -24.93
CA GLN A 503 -10.47 -3.94 -26.17
C GLN A 503 -9.26 -3.00 -26.05
N GLY A 504 -8.07 -3.55 -26.28
CA GLY A 504 -6.81 -2.81 -26.22
C GLY A 504 -6.35 -2.47 -24.79
N THR A 505 -5.27 -1.72 -24.70
CA THR A 505 -4.66 -1.25 -23.44
C THR A 505 -5.02 0.22 -23.25
N PRO A 506 -5.88 0.58 -22.28
CA PRO A 506 -6.19 1.97 -22.01
C PRO A 506 -4.96 2.74 -21.58
N VAL A 507 -4.79 3.96 -22.09
CA VAL A 507 -3.79 4.91 -21.59
C VAL A 507 -4.49 5.91 -20.71
N ILE A 508 -4.05 6.03 -19.45
CA ILE A 508 -4.65 6.90 -18.46
C ILE A 508 -3.71 8.08 -18.20
N PRO A 509 -3.97 9.25 -18.81
CA PRO A 509 -3.11 10.41 -18.70
C PRO A 509 -3.39 11.16 -17.38
N MET A 510 -2.98 10.60 -16.23
CA MET A 510 -3.13 11.21 -14.89
C MET A 510 -2.52 12.62 -14.76
N TYR A 511 -1.75 13.06 -15.76
CA TYR A 511 -1.29 14.43 -15.90
C TYR A 511 -2.36 15.42 -16.38
N ASN A 512 -3.37 15.00 -17.14
CA ASN A 512 -4.37 15.88 -17.73
C ASN A 512 -5.75 15.65 -17.09
N GLU A 513 -6.11 16.47 -16.11
CA GLU A 513 -7.41 16.40 -15.42
C GLU A 513 -8.61 16.57 -16.35
N ASN A 514 -8.43 17.24 -17.49
CA ASN A 514 -9.50 17.47 -18.47
C ASN A 514 -9.61 16.34 -19.51
N ALA A 515 -8.71 15.35 -19.47
CA ALA A 515 -8.78 14.20 -20.35
C ALA A 515 -9.93 13.26 -19.97
N THR A 516 -10.30 12.43 -20.92
CA THR A 516 -11.25 11.33 -20.74
C THR A 516 -10.60 10.03 -21.18
N VAL A 517 -11.09 8.93 -20.62
CA VAL A 517 -10.72 7.57 -20.99
C VAL A 517 -11.94 6.92 -21.62
N ASP A 518 -11.85 6.59 -22.90
CA ASP A 518 -12.86 5.79 -23.61
C ASP A 518 -12.50 4.32 -23.49
N LEU A 519 -13.39 3.53 -22.89
CA LEU A 519 -13.27 2.08 -22.85
C LEU A 519 -14.20 1.46 -23.87
N VAL A 520 -13.66 0.56 -24.68
CA VAL A 520 -14.43 -0.30 -25.56
C VAL A 520 -14.44 -1.69 -24.96
N PHE A 521 -15.62 -2.28 -24.74
CA PHE A 521 -15.74 -3.58 -24.08
C PHE A 521 -16.85 -4.42 -24.71
N THR A 522 -16.76 -5.73 -24.59
CA THR A 522 -17.84 -6.64 -24.94
C THR A 522 -18.88 -6.63 -23.82
N ALA A 523 -20.17 -6.58 -24.13
CA ALA A 523 -21.22 -6.83 -23.13
C ALA A 523 -21.56 -8.32 -23.07
N PRO A 524 -22.16 -8.78 -21.95
CA PRO A 524 -22.82 -10.08 -21.90
C PRO A 524 -23.79 -10.30 -23.06
N ALA A 525 -24.02 -11.56 -23.42
CA ALA A 525 -24.99 -11.90 -24.47
C ALA A 525 -26.43 -11.52 -24.08
N GLU A 526 -26.72 -11.49 -22.76
CA GLU A 526 -28.05 -11.23 -22.21
C GLU A 526 -28.19 -9.78 -21.73
N GLY A 527 -28.87 -8.98 -22.55
CA GLY A 527 -29.30 -7.62 -22.17
C GLY A 527 -28.28 -6.51 -22.46
N LYS A 528 -28.73 -5.27 -22.31
CA LYS A 528 -27.91 -4.07 -22.50
C LYS A 528 -27.26 -3.62 -21.18
N PRO A 529 -25.97 -3.25 -21.14
CA PRO A 529 -25.35 -2.68 -19.95
C PRO A 529 -26.11 -1.44 -19.41
N LYS A 530 -26.30 -1.36 -18.09
CA LYS A 530 -26.89 -0.21 -17.41
C LYS A 530 -25.79 0.79 -17.07
N GLU A 531 -25.76 1.93 -17.74
CA GLU A 531 -24.71 2.95 -17.52
C GLU A 531 -24.54 3.35 -16.04
N ALA A 532 -25.64 3.53 -15.31
CA ALA A 532 -25.61 3.94 -13.90
C ALA A 532 -24.94 2.91 -12.96
N THR A 533 -24.87 1.64 -13.35
CA THR A 533 -24.21 0.59 -12.55
C THR A 533 -22.75 0.43 -12.92
N LEU A 534 -22.27 1.04 -14.02
CA LEU A 534 -20.89 0.87 -14.46
C LEU A 534 -19.90 1.51 -13.48
N ARG A 535 -18.86 0.76 -13.14
CA ARG A 535 -17.75 1.17 -12.28
C ARG A 535 -16.44 0.88 -12.97
N PHE A 536 -15.50 1.82 -12.94
CA PHE A 536 -14.16 1.62 -13.47
C PHE A 536 -13.11 2.14 -12.49
N GLY A 537 -12.04 1.40 -12.28
CA GLY A 537 -10.94 1.84 -11.42
C GLY A 537 -9.90 0.77 -11.20
N LEU A 538 -8.93 1.06 -10.34
CA LEU A 538 -7.87 0.13 -9.99
C LEU A 538 -8.44 -1.03 -9.17
N GLY A 539 -8.08 -2.26 -9.52
CA GLY A 539 -8.36 -3.44 -8.69
C GLY A 539 -7.16 -3.82 -7.85
N MET A 540 -7.36 -4.78 -6.95
CA MET A 540 -6.31 -5.29 -6.05
C MET A 540 -5.62 -4.21 -5.18
N LEU A 541 -6.27 -3.05 -5.00
CA LEU A 541 -5.79 -2.02 -4.09
C LEU A 541 -6.31 -2.28 -2.68
N ASN A 542 -5.52 -1.82 -1.70
CA ASN A 542 -5.90 -1.78 -0.30
C ASN A 542 -6.35 -0.41 0.16
N ILE A 543 -6.71 0.49 -0.75
CA ILE A 543 -7.43 1.70 -0.39
C ILE A 543 -8.93 1.47 -0.55
N ARG A 544 -9.72 2.11 0.33
CA ARG A 544 -11.15 2.43 0.18
C ARG A 544 -11.55 2.25 -1.28
N THR A 545 -12.35 1.24 -1.57
CA THR A 545 -12.69 0.78 -2.91
C THR A 545 -13.03 1.98 -3.81
N THR A 546 -12.11 2.35 -4.72
CA THR A 546 -12.07 3.68 -5.34
C THR A 546 -12.43 3.61 -6.82
N TYR A 547 -13.64 3.15 -7.11
CA TYR A 547 -14.15 3.18 -8.49
C TYR A 547 -14.77 4.53 -8.83
N ILE A 548 -14.73 4.86 -10.12
CA ILE A 548 -15.41 6.03 -10.68
C ILE A 548 -16.61 5.60 -11.53
N THR A 549 -17.54 6.54 -11.70
CA THR A 549 -18.74 6.38 -12.53
C THR A 549 -18.51 6.94 -13.92
N PRO A 550 -19.22 6.44 -14.95
CA PRO A 550 -19.10 6.98 -16.30
C PRO A 550 -19.63 8.40 -16.41
N VAL A 551 -19.21 9.09 -17.47
CA VAL A 551 -19.84 10.34 -17.91
C VAL A 551 -21.28 10.01 -18.33
N GLU A 552 -22.26 10.66 -17.71
CA GLU A 552 -23.69 10.44 -18.00
C GLU A 552 -23.99 10.57 -19.51
N GLY A 553 -24.66 9.56 -20.07
CA GLY A 553 -25.03 9.48 -21.48
C GLY A 553 -23.89 9.14 -22.44
N SER A 554 -22.73 8.70 -21.95
CA SER A 554 -21.59 8.31 -22.78
C SER A 554 -21.66 6.87 -23.32
N LEU A 555 -22.41 6.00 -22.64
CA LEU A 555 -22.56 4.60 -23.03
C LEU A 555 -23.28 4.46 -24.38
N LYS A 556 -22.62 3.87 -25.36
CA LYS A 556 -23.15 3.62 -26.71
C LYS A 556 -22.72 2.26 -27.25
N ALA A 557 -23.61 1.60 -28.00
CA ALA A 557 -23.26 0.40 -28.75
C ALA A 557 -22.47 0.76 -30.01
N LEU A 558 -21.42 -0.01 -30.32
CA LEU A 558 -20.57 0.16 -31.50
C LEU A 558 -20.93 -0.79 -32.65
N GLU A 559 -21.40 -2.00 -32.36
CA GLU A 559 -21.91 -2.96 -33.35
C GLU A 559 -23.26 -3.55 -32.90
N GLU A 560 -24.31 -3.43 -33.72
CA GLU A 560 -25.53 -4.24 -33.57
C GLU A 560 -25.30 -5.60 -34.27
N LYS A 561 -24.88 -6.63 -33.53
CA LYS A 561 -24.88 -8.01 -34.05
C LYS A 561 -25.73 -8.92 -33.18
N ALA A 562 -26.53 -9.75 -33.84
CA ALA A 562 -27.33 -10.78 -33.22
C ALA A 562 -26.45 -12.02 -32.94
N GLY A 563 -26.29 -12.39 -31.67
CA GLY A 563 -25.84 -13.72 -31.25
C GLY A 563 -24.37 -13.88 -30.85
N GLU A 564 -23.54 -12.82 -30.91
CA GLU A 564 -22.19 -12.75 -30.31
C GLU A 564 -22.07 -11.40 -29.57
N SER A 565 -21.33 -11.38 -28.46
CA SER A 565 -21.21 -10.25 -27.52
C SER A 565 -21.08 -8.90 -28.22
N ALA A 566 -22.08 -8.02 -28.06
CA ALA A 566 -22.09 -6.70 -28.68
C ALA A 566 -21.00 -5.82 -28.06
N LEU A 567 -20.35 -4.98 -28.88
CA LEU A 567 -19.35 -4.02 -28.41
C LEU A 567 -20.01 -2.74 -27.95
N TYR A 568 -19.59 -2.24 -26.79
CA TYR A 568 -19.99 -0.96 -26.21
C TYR A 568 -18.77 -0.07 -26.01
N GLN A 569 -18.99 1.23 -26.10
CA GLN A 569 -18.05 2.25 -25.65
C GLN A 569 -18.68 3.02 -24.49
N VAL A 570 -17.88 3.30 -23.46
CA VAL A 570 -18.24 4.19 -22.35
C VAL A 570 -17.08 5.12 -22.03
N THR A 571 -17.37 6.32 -21.55
CA THR A 571 -16.36 7.36 -21.27
C THR A 571 -16.28 7.63 -19.77
N PHE A 572 -15.06 7.74 -19.26
CA PHE A 572 -14.75 8.11 -17.88
C PHE A 572 -13.89 9.38 -17.83
N ARG A 573 -13.99 10.17 -16.74
CA ARG A 573 -13.15 11.38 -16.57
C ARG A 573 -11.87 11.07 -15.83
N VAL A 574 -10.77 11.63 -16.31
CA VAL A 574 -9.49 11.57 -15.61
C VAL A 574 -9.50 12.39 -14.32
N SER A 575 -10.27 13.48 -14.26
CA SER A 575 -10.49 14.25 -13.02
C SER A 575 -10.99 13.38 -11.87
N ASP A 576 -11.90 12.46 -12.15
CA ASP A 576 -12.57 11.65 -11.13
C ASP A 576 -11.61 10.56 -10.62
N LEU A 577 -10.79 9.99 -11.51
CA LEU A 577 -9.66 9.11 -11.14
C LEU A 577 -8.66 9.89 -10.27
N ILE A 578 -8.28 11.11 -10.66
CA ILE A 578 -7.35 11.96 -9.88
C ILE A 578 -7.89 12.28 -8.49
N GLU A 579 -9.17 12.59 -8.38
CA GLU A 579 -9.83 12.88 -7.10
C GLU A 579 -9.86 11.64 -6.20
N LYS A 580 -10.18 10.47 -6.77
CA LYS A 580 -10.28 9.20 -6.03
C LYS A 580 -8.92 8.62 -5.64
N PHE A 581 -7.94 8.59 -6.55
CA PHE A 581 -6.63 7.95 -6.31
C PHE A 581 -5.58 8.94 -5.79
N GLY A 582 -5.67 10.22 -6.16
CA GLY A 582 -4.65 11.23 -5.90
C GLY A 582 -3.50 11.20 -6.91
N ARG A 583 -3.08 12.36 -7.44
CA ARG A 583 -1.99 12.44 -8.44
C ARG A 583 -0.63 11.92 -7.96
N TYR A 584 -0.44 11.82 -6.65
CA TYR A 584 0.85 11.63 -6.01
C TYR A 584 1.01 10.25 -5.34
N SER A 585 -0.01 9.40 -5.43
CA SER A 585 0.01 8.00 -4.97
C SER A 585 0.37 7.00 -6.07
N ALA A 586 0.23 7.40 -7.34
CA ALA A 586 0.59 6.58 -8.49
C ALA A 586 2.03 6.89 -8.97
N ALA A 587 2.66 5.92 -9.61
CA ALA A 587 3.88 6.07 -10.40
C ALA A 587 3.53 5.86 -11.88
N SER A 588 4.37 6.34 -12.81
CA SER A 588 4.19 5.96 -14.22
C SER A 588 4.46 4.46 -14.35
N GLY A 589 3.55 3.72 -14.96
CA GLY A 589 3.65 2.26 -15.04
C GLY A 589 2.36 1.62 -15.55
N SER A 590 2.34 0.30 -15.61
CA SER A 590 1.14 -0.48 -15.95
C SER A 590 0.44 -0.94 -14.66
N TYR A 591 -0.89 -0.92 -14.68
CA TYR A 591 -1.74 -1.19 -13.51
C TYR A 591 -2.97 -2.01 -13.90
N ASP A 592 -3.43 -2.88 -13.00
CA ASP A 592 -4.66 -3.67 -13.18
C ASP A 592 -5.89 -2.79 -12.93
N TYR A 593 -6.66 -2.55 -13.99
CA TYR A 593 -7.92 -1.83 -13.95
C TYR A 593 -9.08 -2.77 -14.19
N PHE A 594 -10.18 -2.53 -13.49
CA PHE A 594 -11.39 -3.30 -13.58
C PHE A 594 -12.56 -2.44 -14.03
N LEU A 595 -13.41 -3.02 -14.86
CA LEU A 595 -14.74 -2.54 -15.21
C LEU A 595 -15.76 -3.54 -14.65
N GLY A 596 -16.81 -3.06 -14.02
CA GLY A 596 -17.93 -3.91 -13.59
C GLY A 596 -19.27 -3.23 -13.75
N GLY A 597 -20.34 -4.02 -13.81
CA GLY A 597 -21.71 -3.53 -13.84
C GLY A 597 -22.75 -4.61 -14.07
N GLU A 598 -23.97 -4.17 -14.39
CA GLU A 598 -25.14 -5.02 -14.57
C GLU A 598 -25.82 -4.71 -15.91
N THR A 599 -26.43 -5.72 -16.53
CA THR A 599 -27.32 -5.52 -17.68
C THR A 599 -28.76 -5.22 -17.24
N ASP A 600 -29.50 -4.46 -18.04
CA ASP A 600 -30.70 -5.00 -18.64
C ASP A 600 -31.54 -6.03 -17.85
N ALA A 601 -31.10 -7.27 -18.06
CA ALA A 601 -31.71 -8.51 -17.62
C ALA A 601 -31.33 -8.92 -16.19
N GLY A 602 -30.44 -8.17 -15.52
CA GLY A 602 -29.92 -8.47 -14.19
C GLY A 602 -28.59 -9.23 -14.20
N THR A 603 -28.03 -9.53 -15.38
CA THR A 603 -26.74 -10.23 -15.52
C THR A 603 -25.61 -9.33 -15.03
N GLN A 604 -24.85 -9.80 -14.04
CA GLN A 604 -23.65 -9.13 -13.54
C GLN A 604 -22.47 -9.45 -14.45
N PHE A 605 -21.56 -8.49 -14.62
CA PHE A 605 -20.36 -8.72 -15.41
C PHE A 605 -19.17 -7.92 -14.92
N THR A 606 -17.97 -8.45 -15.16
CA THR A 606 -16.70 -7.78 -14.87
C THR A 606 -15.69 -7.95 -16.01
N ALA A 607 -14.70 -7.07 -16.07
CA ALA A 607 -13.57 -7.15 -16.99
C ALA A 607 -12.33 -6.60 -16.32
N MET A 608 -11.20 -7.28 -16.48
CA MET A 608 -9.88 -6.78 -16.08
C MET A 608 -9.07 -6.37 -17.31
N VAL A 609 -8.27 -5.31 -17.18
CA VAL A 609 -7.33 -4.88 -18.21
C VAL A 609 -6.10 -4.23 -17.57
N LEU A 610 -4.92 -4.47 -18.15
CA LEU A 610 -3.76 -3.64 -17.84
C LEU A 610 -3.92 -2.28 -18.51
N ALA A 611 -3.83 -1.20 -17.73
CA ALA A 611 -3.81 0.17 -18.24
C ALA A 611 -2.45 0.82 -18.01
N ASP A 612 -2.01 1.62 -18.98
CA ASP A 612 -0.78 2.39 -18.90
C ASP A 612 -1.06 3.76 -18.26
N VAL A 613 -0.61 3.93 -17.01
CA VAL A 613 -0.74 5.19 -16.27
C VAL A 613 0.47 6.09 -16.54
N ARG A 614 0.20 7.34 -16.93
CA ARG A 614 1.23 8.35 -17.23
C ARG A 614 1.12 9.54 -16.29
N LEU A 615 2.22 9.90 -15.62
CA LEU A 615 2.31 11.05 -14.71
C LEU A 615 3.39 12.06 -15.13
N SER A 616 3.22 13.33 -14.75
CA SER A 616 4.31 14.31 -14.73
C SER A 616 5.05 14.27 -13.39
N PRO A 617 6.35 13.95 -13.36
CA PRO A 617 7.11 13.96 -12.12
C PRO A 617 7.51 15.38 -11.66
N PHE A 618 7.26 16.42 -12.46
CA PHE A 618 7.79 17.77 -12.23
C PHE A 618 6.70 18.82 -12.03
N ALA A 619 6.82 19.59 -10.95
CA ALA A 619 5.87 20.64 -10.56
C ALA A 619 5.96 21.91 -11.41
N ASP A 620 7.07 22.13 -12.10
CA ASP A 620 7.32 23.29 -12.97
C ASP A 620 7.11 22.99 -14.46
N VAL A 621 6.50 21.84 -14.78
CA VAL A 621 6.11 21.44 -16.14
C VAL A 621 4.59 21.45 -16.18
N ALA A 622 4.03 22.57 -16.63
CA ALA A 622 2.59 22.73 -16.78
C ALA A 622 2.06 21.74 -17.83
N THR A 623 0.89 21.17 -17.58
CA THR A 623 0.28 20.09 -18.39
C THR A 623 -0.16 20.54 -19.77
N ASP A 624 -0.26 21.85 -19.99
CA ASP A 624 -0.55 22.52 -21.26
C ASP A 624 0.70 23.11 -21.93
N ALA A 625 1.89 22.89 -21.38
CA ALA A 625 3.14 23.34 -21.98
C ALA A 625 3.44 22.56 -23.27
N TRP A 626 3.96 23.25 -24.29
CA TRP A 626 4.28 22.62 -25.58
C TRP A 626 5.30 21.49 -25.49
N TYR A 627 6.13 21.50 -24.44
CA TYR A 627 7.19 20.51 -24.18
C TYR A 627 6.76 19.42 -23.19
N PHE A 628 5.49 19.39 -22.78
CA PHE A 628 5.04 18.51 -21.71
C PHE A 628 5.34 17.04 -22.03
N ASP A 629 4.88 16.55 -23.18
CA ASP A 629 5.05 15.16 -23.60
C ASP A 629 6.53 14.81 -23.79
N GLU A 630 7.30 15.75 -24.32
CA GLU A 630 8.74 15.59 -24.54
C GLU A 630 9.51 15.45 -23.21
N VAL A 631 9.15 16.24 -22.20
CA VAL A 631 9.74 16.16 -20.87
C VAL A 631 9.37 14.86 -20.16
N VAL A 632 8.10 14.44 -20.24
CA VAL A 632 7.66 13.15 -19.69
C VAL A 632 8.40 12.00 -20.37
N TYR A 633 8.50 12.02 -21.71
CA TYR A 633 9.25 11.03 -22.48
C TYR A 633 10.71 10.94 -22.02
N ALA A 634 11.40 12.09 -21.93
CA ALA A 634 12.81 12.12 -21.54
C ALA A 634 13.03 11.62 -20.11
N SER A 635 12.09 11.87 -19.20
CA SER A 635 12.16 11.36 -17.82
C SER A 635 11.92 9.86 -17.75
N VAL A 636 10.87 9.36 -18.42
CA VAL A 636 10.47 7.94 -18.38
C VAL A 636 11.52 7.04 -19.03
N ASN A 637 12.16 7.51 -20.10
CA ASN A 637 13.22 6.75 -20.79
C ASN A 637 14.61 6.97 -20.16
N ASN A 638 14.67 7.53 -18.94
CA ASN A 638 15.91 7.79 -18.20
C ASN A 638 16.94 8.66 -18.98
N LEU A 639 16.46 9.47 -19.93
CA LEU A 639 17.30 10.37 -20.71
C LEU A 639 17.63 11.62 -19.89
N MET A 640 16.66 12.18 -19.16
CA MET A 640 16.84 13.38 -18.37
C MET A 640 16.26 13.24 -16.96
N ASN A 641 17.06 13.58 -15.95
CA ASN A 641 16.62 13.69 -14.56
C ASN A 641 16.16 15.12 -14.23
N GLY A 642 15.38 15.29 -13.16
CA GLY A 642 15.04 16.60 -12.61
C GLY A 642 16.25 17.34 -12.02
N THR A 643 16.11 18.64 -11.78
CA THR A 643 17.13 19.53 -11.19
C THR A 643 16.99 19.68 -9.68
N GLY A 644 16.25 18.79 -9.02
CA GLY A 644 15.94 18.84 -7.58
C GLY A 644 14.65 19.60 -7.26
N GLY A 645 14.11 19.38 -6.05
CA GLY A 645 12.89 20.05 -5.57
C GLY A 645 11.65 19.84 -6.45
N ARG A 646 11.54 18.68 -7.10
CA ARG A 646 10.50 18.33 -8.08
C ARG A 646 10.45 19.25 -9.31
N LYS A 647 11.60 19.81 -9.71
CA LYS A 647 11.70 20.65 -10.90
C LYS A 647 12.39 19.93 -12.05
N PHE A 648 11.89 20.13 -13.27
CA PHE A 648 12.61 19.82 -14.49
C PHE A 648 13.49 20.98 -14.92
N SER A 649 13.11 22.22 -14.60
CA SER A 649 13.70 23.47 -15.08
C SER A 649 13.77 23.51 -16.62
N PRO A 650 12.62 23.54 -17.32
CA PRO A 650 12.54 23.39 -18.78
C PRO A 650 13.33 24.44 -19.57
N ASP A 651 13.45 25.65 -19.03
CA ASP A 651 14.11 26.78 -19.70
C ASP A 651 15.63 26.86 -19.45
N THR A 652 16.19 26.01 -18.59
CA THR A 652 17.64 25.98 -18.35
C THR A 652 18.38 25.37 -19.53
N GLY A 653 19.60 25.84 -19.79
CA GLY A 653 20.46 25.28 -20.84
C GLY A 653 20.95 23.87 -20.52
N THR A 654 21.17 23.05 -21.55
CA THR A 654 21.85 21.76 -21.44
C THR A 654 23.34 21.88 -21.76
N THR A 655 24.15 20.96 -21.22
CA THR A 655 25.59 20.90 -21.48
C THR A 655 25.95 19.76 -22.43
N ARG A 656 27.12 19.82 -23.05
CA ARG A 656 27.61 18.75 -23.94
C ARG A 656 27.70 17.40 -23.22
N GLY A 657 28.09 17.40 -21.94
CA GLY A 657 28.16 16.25 -21.05
C GLY A 657 26.79 15.59 -20.84
N MET A 658 25.72 16.40 -20.74
CA MET A 658 24.35 15.87 -20.67
C MET A 658 23.98 15.15 -21.96
N ILE A 659 24.29 15.74 -23.12
CA ILE A 659 23.93 15.16 -24.42
C ILE A 659 24.64 13.83 -24.67
N VAL A 660 25.96 13.74 -24.41
CA VAL A 660 26.68 12.45 -24.58
C VAL A 660 26.14 11.40 -23.63
N THR A 661 25.78 11.77 -22.41
CA THR A 661 25.19 10.84 -21.41
C THR A 661 23.82 10.34 -21.86
N MET A 662 23.00 11.21 -22.44
CA MET A 662 21.71 10.83 -23.02
C MET A 662 21.87 9.83 -24.18
N LEU A 663 22.78 10.09 -25.11
CA LEU A 663 23.04 9.20 -26.26
C LEU A 663 23.63 7.86 -25.81
N TYR A 664 24.52 7.88 -24.81
CA TYR A 664 25.10 6.67 -24.22
C TYR A 664 24.03 5.76 -23.60
N ARG A 665 23.08 6.34 -22.84
CA ARG A 665 21.93 5.60 -22.29
C ARG A 665 21.03 5.07 -23.40
N LEU A 666 20.79 5.86 -24.44
CA LEU A 666 19.99 5.44 -25.60
C LEU A 666 20.63 4.27 -26.36
N ALA A 667 21.97 4.17 -26.35
CA ALA A 667 22.73 3.05 -26.90
C ALA A 667 22.79 1.81 -25.97
N GLY A 668 22.09 1.83 -24.83
CA GLY A 668 22.08 0.73 -23.86
C GLY A 668 23.27 0.73 -22.90
N SER A 669 23.94 1.87 -22.72
CA SER A 669 25.10 2.04 -21.81
C SER A 669 26.19 0.98 -22.02
N PRO A 670 26.77 0.89 -23.24
CA PRO A 670 27.80 -0.09 -23.55
C PRO A 670 29.03 0.04 -22.64
N GLU A 671 29.59 -1.08 -22.18
CA GLU A 671 30.72 -1.06 -21.26
C GLU A 671 31.95 -0.33 -21.84
N VAL A 672 32.41 0.72 -21.14
CA VAL A 672 33.65 1.44 -21.43
C VAL A 672 34.42 1.65 -20.14
N THR A 673 35.72 1.35 -20.14
CA THR A 673 36.59 1.57 -18.97
C THR A 673 37.20 2.96 -19.01
N VAL A 674 36.99 3.75 -17.96
CA VAL A 674 37.58 5.08 -17.78
C VAL A 674 38.26 5.19 -16.41
N GLU A 675 39.36 5.95 -16.34
CA GLU A 675 40.04 6.28 -15.08
C GLU A 675 39.53 7.59 -14.45
N ASP A 676 38.71 8.35 -15.18
CA ASP A 676 38.12 9.63 -14.78
C ASP A 676 36.80 9.40 -14.04
N ASP A 677 36.59 10.07 -12.90
CA ASP A 677 35.42 9.93 -12.03
C ASP A 677 34.32 10.96 -12.33
N ALA A 678 34.47 11.79 -13.36
CA ALA A 678 33.42 12.69 -13.81
C ALA A 678 32.15 11.89 -14.20
N TRP A 679 30.97 12.40 -13.83
CA TRP A 679 29.69 11.72 -14.04
C TRP A 679 29.36 11.41 -15.52
N TYR A 680 30.02 12.09 -16.46
CA TYR A 680 29.89 11.86 -17.90
C TYR A 680 31.07 11.08 -18.52
N ALA A 681 32.06 10.63 -17.74
CA ALA A 681 33.34 10.13 -18.26
C ALA A 681 33.17 8.94 -19.20
N GLU A 682 32.38 7.93 -18.82
CA GLU A 682 32.08 6.77 -19.68
C GLU A 682 31.40 7.20 -20.99
N ALA A 683 30.35 8.01 -20.87
CA ALA A 683 29.60 8.51 -22.02
C ALA A 683 30.46 9.39 -22.95
N GLN A 684 31.36 10.18 -22.38
CA GLN A 684 32.32 10.99 -23.12
C GLN A 684 33.32 10.11 -23.88
N ALA A 685 33.88 9.08 -23.23
CA ALA A 685 34.81 8.16 -23.86
C ALA A 685 34.15 7.39 -25.01
N TRP A 686 32.97 6.83 -24.76
CA TRP A 686 32.16 6.16 -25.78
C TRP A 686 31.82 7.09 -26.95
N ALA A 687 31.32 8.30 -26.68
CA ALA A 687 30.93 9.24 -27.74
C ALA A 687 32.13 9.69 -28.61
N LYS A 688 33.34 9.74 -28.05
CA LYS A 688 34.57 10.00 -28.81
C LYS A 688 34.94 8.83 -29.70
N GLU A 689 34.85 7.61 -29.17
CA GLU A 689 35.16 6.39 -29.91
C GLU A 689 34.22 6.22 -31.11
N GLN A 690 32.93 6.49 -30.92
CA GLN A 690 31.92 6.42 -31.98
C GLN A 690 31.91 7.63 -32.92
N GLY A 691 32.79 8.62 -32.71
CA GLY A 691 32.86 9.83 -33.53
C GLY A 691 31.65 10.77 -33.40
N ILE A 692 30.82 10.59 -32.37
CA ILE A 692 29.64 11.43 -32.09
C ILE A 692 30.07 12.81 -31.57
N SER A 693 31.12 12.84 -30.74
CA SER A 693 31.67 14.04 -30.10
C SER A 693 33.20 14.04 -30.13
N ASP A 694 33.81 15.22 -30.08
CA ASP A 694 35.26 15.36 -29.93
C ASP A 694 35.72 15.21 -28.46
N GLY A 695 34.78 15.13 -27.52
CA GLY A 695 35.07 15.02 -26.11
C GLY A 695 35.40 16.35 -25.41
N SER A 696 35.37 17.49 -26.11
CA SER A 696 35.76 18.77 -25.54
C SER A 696 34.60 19.48 -24.84
N ASN A 697 34.93 20.30 -23.83
CA ASN A 697 34.01 21.25 -23.17
C ASN A 697 32.70 20.62 -22.63
N MET A 698 32.78 19.48 -21.95
CA MET A 698 31.59 18.72 -21.49
C MET A 698 30.67 19.53 -20.56
N GLU A 699 31.22 20.41 -19.73
CA GLU A 699 30.40 21.29 -18.87
C GLU A 699 29.85 22.52 -19.60
N GLY A 700 30.34 22.80 -20.82
CA GLY A 700 29.89 23.94 -21.61
C GLY A 700 28.47 23.74 -22.14
N ALA A 701 27.72 24.84 -22.18
CA ALA A 701 26.40 24.88 -22.79
C ALA A 701 26.49 24.43 -24.25
N ILE A 702 25.60 23.52 -24.67
CA ILE A 702 25.53 23.05 -26.04
C ILE A 702 24.66 23.98 -26.88
N THR A 703 25.13 24.33 -28.08
CA THR A 703 24.31 25.09 -29.03
C THR A 703 23.37 24.15 -29.80
N ARG A 704 22.30 24.70 -30.36
CA ARG A 704 21.32 23.92 -31.16
C ARG A 704 21.97 23.25 -32.37
N GLU A 705 22.90 23.93 -33.05
CA GLU A 705 23.63 23.33 -34.18
C GLU A 705 24.55 22.18 -33.74
N GLN A 706 25.16 22.29 -32.55
CA GLN A 706 26.01 21.23 -32.01
C GLN A 706 25.19 20.01 -31.62
N LEU A 707 24.02 20.22 -31.00
CA LEU A 707 23.10 19.13 -30.67
C LEU A 707 22.62 18.42 -31.94
N ALA A 708 22.21 19.17 -32.97
CA ALA A 708 21.83 18.60 -34.27
C ALA A 708 22.97 17.79 -34.90
N ALA A 709 24.20 18.33 -34.88
CA ALA A 709 25.37 17.63 -35.40
C ALA A 709 25.70 16.34 -34.63
N MET A 710 25.49 16.30 -33.32
CA MET A 710 25.67 15.07 -32.52
C MET A 710 24.60 14.03 -32.85
N LEU A 711 23.33 14.42 -32.96
CA LEU A 711 22.24 13.52 -33.37
C LEU A 711 22.45 12.98 -34.79
N TYR A 712 22.90 13.82 -35.73
CA TYR A 712 23.22 13.41 -37.10
C TYR A 712 24.32 12.34 -37.14
N ARG A 713 25.41 12.54 -36.38
CA ARG A 713 26.50 11.55 -36.29
C ARG A 713 26.05 10.26 -35.61
N TYR A 714 25.19 10.36 -34.59
CA TYR A 714 24.62 9.19 -33.95
C TYR A 714 23.66 8.42 -34.87
N ALA A 715 22.82 9.11 -35.65
CA ALA A 715 22.00 8.47 -36.70
C ALA A 715 22.86 7.73 -37.73
N ALA A 716 23.96 8.35 -38.18
CA ALA A 716 24.89 7.70 -39.10
C ALA A 716 25.57 6.47 -38.48
N MET A 717 25.90 6.51 -37.19
CA MET A 717 26.41 5.35 -36.43
C MET A 717 25.40 4.20 -36.38
N LEU A 718 24.11 4.52 -36.28
CA LEU A 718 23.00 3.55 -36.30
C LEU A 718 22.60 3.11 -37.72
N GLU A 719 23.34 3.53 -38.76
CA GLU A 719 23.03 3.27 -40.17
C GLU A 719 21.63 3.75 -40.63
N LEU A 720 21.09 4.78 -39.97
CA LEU A 720 19.82 5.40 -40.37
C LEU A 720 19.98 6.23 -41.65
N ASP A 721 18.87 6.44 -42.37
CA ASP A 721 18.85 7.34 -43.54
C ASP A 721 19.03 8.79 -43.10
N VAL A 722 20.22 9.35 -43.42
CA VAL A 722 20.57 10.76 -43.18
C VAL A 722 20.57 11.61 -44.45
N SER A 723 19.97 11.11 -45.54
CA SER A 723 19.98 11.79 -46.85
C SER A 723 18.91 12.86 -47.03
N ALA A 724 17.92 12.92 -46.14
CA ALA A 724 16.90 13.96 -46.15
C ALA A 724 17.56 15.35 -45.99
N THR A 725 17.18 16.32 -46.82
CA THR A 725 17.67 17.71 -46.76
C THR A 725 16.50 18.68 -46.91
N ALA A 726 16.58 19.80 -46.20
CA ALA A 726 15.61 20.90 -46.25
C ALA A 726 16.31 22.20 -46.65
N ASP A 727 15.64 23.04 -47.44
CA ASP A 727 16.15 24.37 -47.77
C ASP A 727 15.97 25.32 -46.57
N LEU A 728 17.08 25.60 -45.88
CA LEU A 728 17.09 26.47 -44.70
C LEU A 728 17.23 27.96 -45.04
N SER A 729 17.36 28.35 -46.31
CA SER A 729 17.56 29.75 -46.71
C SER A 729 16.37 30.67 -46.34
N GLY A 730 15.20 30.08 -46.06
CA GLY A 730 14.03 30.77 -45.56
C GLY A 730 14.12 31.28 -44.12
N PHE A 731 15.12 30.82 -43.34
CA PHE A 731 15.37 31.27 -41.97
C PHE A 731 16.24 32.52 -41.94
N ALA A 732 15.86 33.51 -41.13
CA ALA A 732 16.50 34.82 -41.06
C ALA A 732 17.95 34.76 -40.55
N ASP A 733 18.30 33.72 -39.80
CA ASP A 733 19.61 33.46 -39.18
C ASP A 733 20.38 32.32 -39.86
N TYR A 734 19.98 31.90 -41.07
CA TYR A 734 20.67 30.88 -41.86
C TYR A 734 22.19 31.13 -42.00
N ALA A 735 22.58 32.39 -42.21
CA ALA A 735 24.00 32.77 -42.36
C ALA A 735 24.84 32.61 -41.08
N GLN A 736 24.23 32.26 -39.94
CA GLN A 736 24.93 31.99 -38.67
C GLN A 736 25.25 30.50 -38.46
N ILE A 737 24.78 29.63 -39.36
CA ILE A 737 25.08 28.20 -39.30
C ILE A 737 26.56 28.01 -39.61
N SER A 738 27.25 27.28 -38.74
CA SER A 738 28.64 26.91 -39.01
C SER A 738 28.72 25.89 -40.15
N ASP A 739 29.75 26.00 -41.00
CA ASP A 739 29.95 25.09 -42.14
C ASP A 739 29.89 23.60 -41.74
N TYR A 740 30.40 23.24 -40.56
CA TYR A 740 30.40 21.85 -40.08
C TYR A 740 29.02 21.31 -39.67
N ALA A 741 28.03 22.19 -39.47
CA ALA A 741 26.69 21.86 -38.98
C ALA A 741 25.60 22.03 -40.04
N ALA A 742 25.95 22.50 -41.25
CA ALA A 742 25.01 22.75 -42.33
C ALA A 742 24.19 21.49 -42.68
N ASP A 743 24.86 20.42 -43.11
CA ASP A 743 24.22 19.15 -43.46
C ASP A 743 23.36 18.59 -42.30
N ALA A 744 23.87 18.68 -41.07
CA ALA A 744 23.17 18.17 -39.90
C ALA A 744 21.89 18.95 -39.58
N LEU A 745 21.89 20.28 -39.74
CA LEU A 745 20.69 21.10 -39.54
C LEU A 745 19.69 20.95 -40.68
N GLU A 746 20.15 20.81 -41.92
CA GLU A 746 19.28 20.54 -43.07
C GLU A 746 18.55 19.20 -42.89
N TRP A 747 19.29 18.16 -42.51
CA TRP A 747 18.72 16.85 -42.19
C TRP A 747 17.79 16.89 -40.99
N ALA A 748 18.21 17.52 -39.89
CA ALA A 748 17.41 17.58 -38.68
C ALA A 748 16.11 18.36 -38.90
N ASN A 749 16.10 19.37 -39.78
CA ASN A 749 14.89 20.08 -40.15
C ASN A 749 14.00 19.25 -41.09
N ALA A 750 14.57 18.60 -42.10
CA ALA A 750 13.83 17.72 -43.01
C ALA A 750 13.16 16.56 -42.26
N SER A 751 13.83 16.04 -41.24
CA SER A 751 13.37 14.92 -40.41
C SER A 751 12.50 15.35 -39.22
N GLY A 752 12.18 16.65 -39.09
CA GLY A 752 11.34 17.19 -38.02
C GLY A 752 11.99 17.26 -36.63
N ILE A 753 13.25 16.83 -36.48
CA ILE A 753 14.01 16.88 -35.21
C ILE A 753 14.18 18.33 -34.75
N VAL A 754 14.65 19.21 -35.65
CA VAL A 754 14.83 20.64 -35.38
C VAL A 754 13.74 21.45 -36.06
N ASN A 755 12.91 22.09 -35.24
CA ASN A 755 11.97 23.11 -35.67
C ASN A 755 12.49 24.51 -35.31
N GLY A 756 12.10 25.52 -36.09
CA GLY A 756 12.49 26.91 -35.83
C GLY A 756 11.88 27.49 -34.55
N ARG A 757 12.53 28.51 -33.98
CA ARG A 757 11.99 29.37 -32.92
C ARG A 757 11.21 30.53 -33.54
N GLY A 758 9.95 30.71 -33.13
CA GLY A 758 9.11 31.83 -33.57
C GLY A 758 8.98 31.94 -35.09
N GLU A 759 8.69 33.15 -35.61
CA GLU A 759 8.58 33.36 -37.06
C GLU A 759 9.97 33.43 -37.72
N LYS A 760 10.42 32.28 -38.25
CA LYS A 760 11.56 32.09 -39.18
C LYS A 760 12.97 32.23 -38.60
N ARG A 761 13.26 31.64 -37.43
CA ARG A 761 14.65 31.50 -36.92
C ARG A 761 15.00 30.07 -36.52
N LEU A 762 16.24 29.64 -36.78
CA LEU A 762 16.78 28.35 -36.30
C LEU A 762 17.52 28.48 -34.97
N ALA A 763 18.06 29.65 -34.68
CA ALA A 763 18.92 29.96 -33.54
C ALA A 763 20.13 29.01 -33.41
N PRO A 764 20.93 28.79 -34.47
CA PRO A 764 21.95 27.74 -34.50
C PRO A 764 23.03 27.90 -33.43
N GLN A 765 23.42 29.16 -33.14
CA GLN A 765 24.45 29.51 -32.15
C GLN A 765 23.90 29.67 -30.72
N GLU A 766 22.59 29.59 -30.51
CA GLU A 766 21.99 29.74 -29.18
C GLU A 766 21.98 28.40 -28.43
N GLY A 767 22.04 28.46 -27.10
CA GLY A 767 21.95 27.28 -26.24
C GLY A 767 20.63 26.54 -26.40
N ALA A 768 20.69 25.21 -26.41
CA ALA A 768 19.50 24.37 -26.35
C ALA A 768 18.98 24.33 -24.90
N THR A 769 17.69 24.58 -24.70
CA THR A 769 17.09 24.41 -23.37
C THR A 769 16.85 22.93 -23.08
N ARG A 770 16.58 22.60 -21.82
CA ARG A 770 16.23 21.24 -21.40
C ARG A 770 14.94 20.75 -22.08
N ALA A 771 13.92 21.60 -22.20
CA ALA A 771 12.70 21.30 -22.93
C ALA A 771 12.95 21.03 -24.43
N GLU A 772 13.76 21.86 -25.09
CA GLU A 772 14.09 21.66 -26.50
C GLU A 772 14.95 20.41 -26.72
N THR A 773 15.87 20.13 -25.79
CA THR A 773 16.69 18.91 -25.83
C THR A 773 15.81 17.67 -25.73
N ALA A 774 14.89 17.65 -24.76
CA ALA A 774 13.92 16.56 -24.61
C ALA A 774 13.12 16.35 -25.91
N ALA A 775 12.69 17.45 -26.54
CA ALA A 775 11.93 17.38 -27.79
C ALA A 775 12.72 16.84 -28.98
N MET A 776 13.97 17.27 -29.13
CA MET A 776 14.84 16.77 -30.19
C MET A 776 15.14 15.28 -30.02
N PHE A 777 15.34 14.80 -28.79
CA PHE A 777 15.58 13.38 -28.51
C PHE A 777 14.34 12.51 -28.70
N MET A 778 13.15 12.98 -28.32
CA MET A 778 11.91 12.26 -28.56
C MET A 778 11.69 12.06 -30.06
N ARG A 779 11.75 13.14 -30.84
CA ARG A 779 11.57 13.09 -32.32
C ARG A 779 12.65 12.24 -33.00
N PHE A 780 13.90 12.31 -32.53
CA PHE A 780 14.96 11.43 -33.00
C PHE A 780 14.63 9.95 -32.75
N SER A 781 14.10 9.62 -31.56
CA SER A 781 13.73 8.24 -31.20
C SER A 781 12.51 7.71 -31.97
N GLU A 782 11.69 8.59 -32.56
CA GLU A 782 10.60 8.17 -33.44
C GLU A 782 11.13 7.74 -34.81
N LEU A 783 12.23 8.33 -35.29
CA LEU A 783 12.88 7.94 -36.54
C LEU A 783 13.52 6.54 -36.47
N THR A 784 13.90 6.07 -35.27
CA THR A 784 14.48 4.72 -35.09
C THR A 784 13.44 3.61 -35.02
N LYS A 785 12.14 3.95 -34.94
CA LYS A 785 11.02 3.00 -34.89
C LYS A 785 10.36 2.74 -36.24
N ALA A 786 10.64 3.59 -37.24
CA ALA A 786 10.16 3.49 -38.61
C ALA A 786 11.17 2.71 -39.47
#